data_AF-A0A970D7I4-F1
#
_entry.id   AF-A0A970D7I4-F1
#
_cell.length_a   1.000
_cell.length_b   1.000
_cell.length_c   1.000
_cell.angle_alpha   90.00
_cell.angle_beta   90.00
_cell.angle_gamma   90.00
#
_symmetry.space_group_name_H-M   'P 1'
#
loop_
_entity.id
_entity.type
_entity.pdbx_description
1 polymer ?
#
loop_
_entity_poly.entity_id
_entity_poly.type
_entity_poly.pdbx_seq_one_letter_code
_entity_poly.pdbx_strand_id
1 'polypeptide(L)'
;MYSYEWDVETGGLKLNTSPLSFSKEPRPVYYKELDILGFDKHWNYEKNDTYPYMWAEANNYWYRGRLVAKTKGGSSYSAPELILVEDPEPGNMPLRFVDVPGMVEKNRELLEILTQDTIKKVYNTYVEYEDKVDVFYVAFSGGKDSIVTLDIVQRALPHNKFKVLFGDTGMEFPDTYDVVNKIKDFCENEEIEFLTSKSDLEPEFTWKKFGPPAQTMRWCCSVHKTAPQINLLRKYTNNPKFRGMAFTGVRGDESASRSEYEAVSLGEKVRGQYSCHPLLEWNSAELFVYIYSRDLIINEAYKKGNSRAGCLVCPLAANKNMFFKEQSYSSVSDGRPSTTMFNKIILDTTSKELSSEAAINEFMNIGGWKARRSGKELSFAQNYSVESFEKGIFKIQLLRELTSWKEWLKTIGDITYIDDMTVEVIYQEKPYIIKLYNNSDFTEFVVNIGTNTKTDIYFMSDFKTVMRKSAYCIGCRVCEANCPNGYITMESENVHIDNKCVKCKKCHEVFHGCLVANSLRLPKGENKMGSIDRYGNMGIEYKWVKQYFEKGDDFWDSPHGLGTNMVKYLKSFLNDSDITTKTKLNYFGEKVIDLGVESIESWALMICNLAYTSEFNWWIKNTKQNCTYTPDSLLLMLGDEMSKNSKNHIVSAYKNIFISIKQIGEELGMGVCDYELKNNKRYLNTITRSNWKNPDPRVILYSLYKFAEYCGDYYQFTLTRLLNHEIDSDGVSPTEIFGLDREQMEKILNGLSINYPEFIAASFTLDLDNITLRNDKTSKDVLELF
;
A
#
# COMPACT_ATOMS: atom_id res chain seq x y z
N MET A 1 -21.02 -20.28 4.18
CA MET A 1 -21.87 -19.12 3.84
C MET A 1 -23.11 -19.56 3.07
N TYR A 2 -24.28 -19.33 3.65
CA TYR A 2 -25.59 -19.44 2.98
C TYR A 2 -25.75 -18.34 1.94
N SER A 3 -26.52 -18.60 0.87
CA SER A 3 -26.99 -17.53 0.00
C SER A 3 -28.24 -16.86 0.59
N TYR A 4 -28.72 -15.78 -0.03
CA TYR A 4 -29.95 -15.11 0.40
C TYR A 4 -30.74 -14.56 -0.78
N GLU A 5 -32.04 -14.37 -0.55
CA GLU A 5 -32.96 -13.68 -1.44
C GLU A 5 -33.67 -12.51 -0.73
N TRP A 6 -34.21 -11.57 -1.52
CA TRP A 6 -35.00 -10.45 -1.02
C TRP A 6 -36.46 -10.89 -0.82
N ASP A 7 -36.90 -11.03 0.42
CA ASP A 7 -38.23 -11.56 0.73
C ASP A 7 -39.31 -10.48 0.55
N VAL A 8 -40.27 -10.75 -0.34
CA VAL A 8 -41.36 -9.80 -0.66
C VAL A 8 -42.35 -9.66 0.50
N GLU A 9 -42.51 -10.69 1.34
CA GLU A 9 -43.47 -10.69 2.44
C GLU A 9 -42.97 -9.84 3.61
N THR A 10 -41.78 -10.12 4.13
CA THR A 10 -41.19 -9.38 5.24
C THR A 10 -40.51 -8.08 4.81
N GLY A 11 -40.13 -7.97 3.54
CA GLY A 11 -39.25 -6.91 3.06
C GLY A 11 -37.78 -7.09 3.43
N GLY A 12 -37.46 -8.20 4.10
CA GLY A 12 -36.15 -8.53 4.64
C GLY A 12 -35.32 -9.46 3.77
N LEU A 13 -34.36 -10.11 4.41
CA LEU A 13 -33.51 -11.15 3.84
C LEU A 13 -34.04 -12.53 4.20
N LYS A 14 -33.96 -13.48 3.27
CA LYS A 14 -34.22 -14.90 3.54
C LYS A 14 -33.03 -15.73 3.09
N LEU A 15 -32.41 -16.42 4.03
CA LEU A 15 -31.24 -17.29 3.86
C LEU A 15 -31.68 -18.60 3.19
N ASN A 16 -30.81 -19.10 2.31
CA ASN A 16 -31.03 -20.30 1.52
C ASN A 16 -29.80 -21.23 1.62
N THR A 17 -30.00 -22.54 1.48
CA THR A 17 -28.94 -23.56 1.63
C THR A 17 -27.94 -23.61 0.47
N SER A 18 -28.20 -22.89 -0.64
CA SER A 18 -27.28 -22.82 -1.77
C SER A 18 -26.01 -22.04 -1.40
N PRO A 19 -24.81 -22.47 -1.82
CA PRO A 19 -23.60 -21.74 -1.54
C PRO A 19 -23.62 -20.38 -2.24
N LEU A 20 -23.21 -19.33 -1.52
CA LEU A 20 -23.02 -18.01 -2.10
C LEU A 20 -21.80 -18.04 -3.03
N SER A 21 -21.98 -17.71 -4.31
CA SER A 21 -20.89 -17.72 -5.30
C SER A 21 -19.99 -16.49 -5.24
N PHE A 22 -20.49 -15.35 -4.76
CA PHE A 22 -19.73 -14.11 -4.59
C PHE A 22 -20.33 -13.22 -3.48
N SER A 23 -19.47 -12.52 -2.76
CA SER A 23 -19.85 -11.53 -1.75
C SER A 23 -20.66 -10.38 -2.35
N LYS A 24 -21.70 -9.97 -1.61
CA LYS A 24 -22.58 -8.84 -2.00
C LYS A 24 -22.78 -7.81 -0.88
N GLU A 25 -22.31 -8.08 0.34
CA GLU A 25 -22.43 -7.26 1.55
C GLU A 25 -23.74 -6.44 1.66
N PRO A 26 -24.93 -7.08 1.80
CA PRO A 26 -26.18 -6.36 2.02
C PRO A 26 -26.16 -5.63 3.35
N ARG A 27 -26.82 -4.47 3.41
CA ARG A 27 -26.95 -3.67 4.63
C ARG A 27 -28.35 -3.08 4.78
N PRO A 28 -28.87 -2.96 6.01
CA PRO A 28 -30.15 -2.31 6.25
C PRO A 28 -30.04 -0.80 6.01
N VAL A 29 -31.12 -0.21 5.50
CA VAL A 29 -31.24 1.23 5.20
C VAL A 29 -32.30 1.84 6.09
N TYR A 30 -31.92 2.93 6.73
CA TYR A 30 -32.66 3.64 7.76
C TYR A 30 -32.98 5.07 7.29
N TYR A 31 -33.88 5.78 7.98
CA TYR A 31 -34.35 7.08 7.48
C TYR A 31 -33.20 8.10 7.39
N LYS A 32 -32.24 8.08 8.34
CA LYS A 32 -31.12 9.01 8.34
C LYS A 32 -30.29 8.93 7.05
N GLU A 33 -30.05 7.73 6.55
CA GLU A 33 -29.40 7.54 5.26
C GLU A 33 -30.25 8.05 4.10
N LEU A 34 -31.56 7.77 4.12
CA LEU A 34 -32.49 8.22 3.10
C LEU A 34 -32.51 9.76 3.02
N ASP A 35 -32.48 10.43 4.17
CA ASP A 35 -32.41 11.90 4.28
C ASP A 35 -31.10 12.45 3.73
N ILE A 36 -29.96 11.85 4.10
CA ILE A 36 -28.64 12.27 3.60
C ILE A 36 -28.57 12.18 2.07
N LEU A 37 -29.27 11.22 1.47
CA LEU A 37 -29.34 11.03 0.02
C LEU A 37 -30.47 11.82 -0.66
N GLY A 38 -31.34 12.48 0.10
CA GLY A 38 -32.44 13.30 -0.41
C GLY A 38 -33.65 12.53 -0.91
N PHE A 39 -33.89 11.31 -0.43
CA PHE A 39 -35.08 10.53 -0.78
C PHE A 39 -36.38 11.17 -0.27
N ASP A 40 -36.32 11.97 0.78
CA ASP A 40 -37.46 12.69 1.38
C ASP A 40 -38.12 13.69 0.42
N LYS A 41 -37.39 14.11 -0.63
CA LYS A 41 -37.91 14.95 -1.72
C LYS A 41 -38.80 14.19 -2.69
N HIS A 42 -38.75 12.85 -2.66
CA HIS A 42 -39.38 11.99 -3.65
C HIS A 42 -40.38 11.00 -3.03
N TRP A 43 -40.07 10.47 -1.84
CA TRP A 43 -40.84 9.45 -1.17
C TRP A 43 -41.24 9.90 0.24
N ASN A 44 -42.40 9.43 0.68
CA ASN A 44 -42.90 9.65 2.03
C ASN A 44 -42.48 8.51 2.96
N TYR A 45 -41.98 8.81 4.16
CA TYR A 45 -41.64 7.83 5.19
C TYR A 45 -41.50 8.52 6.55
N GLU A 46 -41.74 7.76 7.62
CA GLU A 46 -41.58 8.26 8.99
C GLU A 46 -40.09 8.49 9.31
N LYS A 47 -39.78 9.49 10.14
CA LYS A 47 -38.40 9.75 10.59
C LYS A 47 -38.10 8.92 11.84
N ASN A 48 -38.10 7.61 11.66
CA ASN A 48 -38.02 6.64 12.75
C ASN A 48 -37.02 5.51 12.40
N ASP A 49 -36.07 5.28 13.31
CA ASP A 49 -34.95 4.34 13.16
C ASP A 49 -35.14 3.03 13.97
N THR A 50 -36.37 2.74 14.39
CA THR A 50 -36.69 1.51 15.14
C THR A 50 -36.45 0.27 14.27
N TYR A 51 -36.85 0.34 13.00
CA TYR A 51 -36.63 -0.72 12.02
C TYR A 51 -36.14 -0.12 10.69
N PRO A 52 -35.40 -0.88 9.88
CA PRO A 52 -35.01 -0.42 8.56
C PRO A 52 -36.22 -0.36 7.61
N TYR A 53 -36.16 0.53 6.63
CA TYR A 53 -37.18 0.63 5.57
C TYR A 53 -36.91 -0.33 4.41
N MET A 54 -35.63 -0.57 4.13
CA MET A 54 -35.20 -1.33 2.97
C MET A 54 -33.77 -1.83 3.15
N TRP A 55 -33.22 -2.43 2.11
CA TRP A 55 -31.83 -2.88 2.11
C TRP A 55 -31.07 -2.25 0.96
N ALA A 56 -29.77 -2.07 1.16
CA ALA A 56 -28.84 -1.66 0.13
C ALA A 56 -27.82 -2.76 -0.13
N GLU A 57 -27.47 -2.92 -1.40
CA GLU A 57 -26.42 -3.81 -1.88
C GLU A 57 -25.56 -3.03 -2.89
N ALA A 58 -24.30 -2.77 -2.51
CA ALA A 58 -23.44 -1.81 -3.19
C ALA A 58 -24.13 -0.43 -3.40
N ASN A 59 -24.62 -0.17 -4.62
CA ASN A 59 -25.27 1.08 -5.01
C ASN A 59 -26.77 0.93 -5.29
N ASN A 60 -27.33 -0.26 -5.07
CA ASN A 60 -28.72 -0.60 -5.36
C ASN A 60 -29.53 -0.61 -4.06
N TYR A 61 -30.75 -0.07 -4.10
CA TYR A 61 -31.69 -0.03 -2.98
C TYR A 61 -32.89 -0.93 -3.29
N TRP A 62 -33.08 -1.92 -2.44
CA TRP A 62 -34.06 -2.99 -2.58
C TRP A 62 -35.17 -2.84 -1.55
N TYR A 63 -36.37 -2.53 -2.02
CA TYR A 63 -37.56 -2.39 -1.18
C TYR A 63 -38.53 -3.53 -1.49
N ARG A 64 -38.78 -4.38 -0.49
CA ARG A 64 -39.72 -5.50 -0.56
C ARG A 64 -39.58 -6.37 -1.81
N GLY A 65 -38.34 -6.79 -2.09
CA GLY A 65 -37.99 -7.67 -3.20
C GLY A 65 -37.72 -6.97 -4.53
N ARG A 66 -37.94 -5.64 -4.62
CA ARG A 66 -37.81 -4.88 -5.86
C ARG A 66 -36.73 -3.81 -5.79
N LEU A 67 -36.06 -3.58 -6.91
CA LEU A 67 -35.04 -2.55 -7.05
C LEU A 67 -35.71 -1.20 -7.31
N VAL A 68 -35.76 -0.35 -6.29
CA VAL A 68 -36.50 0.93 -6.35
C VAL A 68 -35.62 2.14 -6.64
N ALA A 69 -34.34 2.09 -6.28
CA ALA A 69 -33.40 3.18 -6.54
C ALA A 69 -31.96 2.70 -6.67
N LYS A 70 -31.14 3.57 -7.25
CA LYS A 70 -29.69 3.44 -7.36
C LYS A 70 -29.01 4.75 -7.00
N THR A 71 -27.77 4.66 -6.54
CA THR A 71 -26.89 5.83 -6.40
C THR A 71 -25.70 5.74 -7.33
N LYS A 72 -25.26 6.86 -7.90
CA LYS A 72 -24.08 6.92 -8.77
C LYS A 72 -23.10 7.99 -8.29
N GLY A 73 -21.81 7.65 -8.27
CA GLY A 73 -20.75 8.56 -7.83
C GLY A 73 -20.79 8.84 -6.33
N GLY A 74 -20.42 10.07 -5.95
CA GLY A 74 -20.29 10.51 -4.57
C GLY A 74 -18.85 10.55 -4.08
N SER A 75 -18.49 11.64 -3.42
CA SER A 75 -17.17 11.92 -2.83
C SER A 75 -17.31 12.85 -1.64
N SER A 76 -16.21 13.21 -0.98
CA SER A 76 -16.24 14.02 0.25
C SER A 76 -17.12 15.28 0.13
N TYR A 77 -17.01 16.04 -0.96
CA TYR A 77 -17.75 17.30 -1.18
C TYR A 77 -18.74 17.23 -2.36
N SER A 78 -19.05 16.04 -2.85
CA SER A 78 -20.05 15.88 -3.91
C SER A 78 -21.02 14.78 -3.55
N ALA A 79 -22.30 15.14 -3.47
CA ALA A 79 -23.36 14.20 -3.20
C ALA A 79 -23.44 13.13 -4.31
N PRO A 80 -23.71 11.87 -3.97
CA PRO A 80 -24.05 10.87 -4.98
C PRO A 80 -25.35 11.27 -5.70
N GLU A 81 -25.42 11.00 -7.00
CA GLU A 81 -26.63 11.16 -7.78
C GLU A 81 -27.63 10.06 -7.40
N LEU A 82 -28.87 10.45 -7.07
CA LEU A 82 -29.97 9.54 -6.79
C LEU A 82 -30.75 9.27 -8.08
N ILE A 83 -30.86 7.99 -8.45
CA ILE A 83 -31.57 7.50 -9.63
C ILE A 83 -32.75 6.65 -9.16
N LEU A 84 -33.97 7.15 -9.33
CA LEU A 84 -35.20 6.42 -9.03
C LEU A 84 -35.51 5.45 -10.19
N VAL A 85 -35.77 4.20 -9.87
CA VAL A 85 -36.06 3.14 -10.85
C VAL A 85 -37.56 2.90 -10.96
N GLU A 86 -38.24 2.80 -9.81
CA GLU A 86 -39.68 2.60 -9.73
C GLU A 86 -40.21 3.20 -8.42
N ASP A 87 -41.52 3.45 -8.37
CA ASP A 87 -42.16 3.91 -7.14
C ASP A 87 -42.29 2.75 -6.12
N PRO A 88 -41.84 2.95 -4.87
CA PRO A 88 -41.84 1.91 -3.85
C PRO A 88 -43.26 1.58 -3.36
N GLU A 89 -44.13 2.58 -3.28
CA GLU A 89 -45.53 2.43 -2.84
C GLU A 89 -46.47 3.22 -3.77
N PRO A 90 -47.70 2.72 -4.02
CA PRO A 90 -48.63 3.38 -4.93
C PRO A 90 -49.17 4.68 -4.32
N GLY A 91 -49.36 5.70 -5.16
CA GLY A 91 -49.95 6.97 -4.74
C GLY A 91 -49.14 7.75 -3.70
N ASN A 92 -47.81 7.54 -3.65
CA ASN A 92 -46.91 8.15 -2.67
C ASN A 92 -47.30 7.86 -1.21
N MET A 93 -47.86 6.67 -0.95
CA MET A 93 -48.07 6.20 0.42
C MET A 93 -46.74 6.06 1.17
N PRO A 94 -46.73 6.22 2.51
CA PRO A 94 -45.52 6.07 3.29
C PRO A 94 -44.84 4.71 3.10
N LEU A 95 -43.50 4.70 3.03
CA LEU A 95 -42.73 3.45 3.08
C LEU A 95 -43.04 2.69 4.37
N ARG A 96 -43.04 1.37 4.26
CA ARG A 96 -43.23 0.44 5.37
C ARG A 96 -41.89 -0.05 5.87
N PHE A 97 -41.82 -0.33 7.16
CA PHE A 97 -40.67 -1.02 7.74
C PHE A 97 -40.54 -2.44 7.20
N VAL A 98 -39.31 -2.93 7.22
CA VAL A 98 -39.03 -4.37 7.18
C VAL A 98 -39.65 -5.01 8.42
N ASP A 99 -40.41 -6.09 8.23
CA ASP A 99 -40.89 -6.95 9.30
C ASP A 99 -39.72 -7.78 9.85
N VAL A 100 -38.94 -7.17 10.73
CA VAL A 100 -37.77 -7.79 11.35
C VAL A 100 -38.14 -9.06 12.15
N PRO A 101 -39.20 -9.09 12.98
CA PRO A 101 -39.63 -10.32 13.63
C PRO A 101 -39.95 -11.46 12.65
N GLY A 102 -40.73 -11.17 11.59
CA GLY A 102 -41.05 -12.17 10.56
C GLY A 102 -39.81 -12.63 9.78
N MET A 103 -38.87 -11.72 9.49
CA MET A 103 -37.60 -12.04 8.85
C MET A 103 -36.74 -12.96 9.75
N VAL A 104 -36.62 -12.65 11.04
CA VAL A 104 -35.87 -13.50 11.99
C VAL A 104 -36.50 -14.89 12.08
N GLU A 105 -37.82 -14.99 12.15
CA GLU A 105 -38.53 -16.28 12.22
C GLU A 105 -38.20 -17.16 11.02
N LYS A 106 -38.29 -16.61 9.81
CA LYS A 106 -38.01 -17.34 8.56
C LYS A 106 -36.58 -17.85 8.46
N ASN A 107 -35.64 -17.26 9.19
CA ASN A 107 -34.22 -17.61 9.14
C ASN A 107 -33.74 -18.41 10.36
N ARG A 108 -34.61 -18.66 11.34
CA ARG A 108 -34.24 -19.19 12.66
C ARG A 108 -33.43 -20.48 12.57
N GLU A 109 -33.91 -21.47 11.83
CA GLU A 109 -33.29 -22.80 11.75
C GLU A 109 -31.83 -22.74 11.22
N LEU A 110 -31.62 -22.08 10.07
CA LEU A 110 -30.28 -21.94 9.47
C LEU A 110 -29.34 -21.13 10.38
N LEU A 111 -29.87 -20.07 11.00
CA LEU A 111 -29.09 -19.21 11.87
C LEU A 111 -28.67 -19.93 13.16
N GLU A 112 -29.55 -20.74 13.76
CA GLU A 112 -29.25 -21.53 14.94
C GLU A 112 -28.11 -22.53 14.67
N ILE A 113 -28.16 -23.24 13.55
CA ILE A 113 -27.09 -24.18 13.14
C ILE A 113 -25.75 -23.45 13.01
N LEU A 114 -25.71 -22.37 12.23
CA LEU A 114 -24.50 -21.57 12.02
C LEU A 114 -23.92 -21.04 13.34
N THR A 115 -24.81 -20.59 14.22
CA THR A 115 -24.44 -20.05 15.53
C THR A 115 -23.82 -21.12 16.43
N GLN A 116 -24.45 -22.28 16.55
CA GLN A 116 -23.96 -23.38 17.40
C GLN A 116 -22.61 -23.92 16.90
N ASP A 117 -22.46 -24.08 15.59
CA ASP A 117 -21.18 -24.49 14.99
C ASP A 117 -20.08 -23.48 15.28
N THR A 118 -20.39 -22.18 15.24
CA THR A 118 -19.42 -21.12 15.51
C THR A 118 -19.03 -21.08 16.98
N ILE A 119 -19.99 -21.21 17.91
CA ILE A 119 -19.73 -21.29 19.36
C ILE A 119 -18.84 -22.49 19.67
N LYS A 120 -19.14 -23.65 19.08
CA LYS A 120 -18.34 -24.87 19.24
C LYS A 120 -16.90 -24.68 18.74
N LYS A 121 -16.72 -24.03 17.58
CA LYS A 121 -15.38 -23.69 17.05
C LYS A 121 -14.61 -22.79 18.02
N VAL A 122 -15.22 -21.74 18.54
CA VAL A 122 -14.58 -20.84 19.53
C VAL A 122 -14.15 -21.60 20.78
N TYR A 123 -15.03 -22.42 21.33
CA TYR A 123 -14.72 -23.23 22.52
C TYR A 123 -13.57 -24.21 22.27
N ASN A 124 -13.59 -24.94 21.14
CA ASN A 124 -12.53 -25.87 20.79
C ASN A 124 -11.17 -25.16 20.63
N THR A 125 -11.15 -23.98 19.99
CA THR A 125 -9.93 -23.18 19.87
C THR A 125 -9.44 -22.70 21.24
N TYR A 126 -10.34 -22.31 22.15
CA TYR A 126 -9.96 -21.95 23.51
C TYR A 126 -9.27 -23.13 24.22
N VAL A 127 -9.88 -24.32 24.23
CA VAL A 127 -9.32 -25.52 24.87
C VAL A 127 -7.96 -25.90 24.27
N GLU A 128 -7.81 -25.79 22.95
CA GLU A 128 -6.54 -26.13 22.29
C GLU A 128 -5.39 -25.17 22.65
N TYR A 129 -5.71 -23.92 22.97
CA TYR A 129 -4.73 -22.85 23.18
C TYR A 129 -4.60 -22.38 24.63
N GLU A 130 -5.41 -22.87 25.57
CA GLU A 130 -5.42 -22.35 26.94
C GLU A 130 -4.07 -22.46 27.65
N ASP A 131 -3.30 -23.51 27.35
CA ASP A 131 -1.94 -23.70 27.88
C ASP A 131 -0.83 -23.06 27.01
N LYS A 132 -1.19 -22.44 25.88
CA LYS A 132 -0.24 -21.90 24.88
C LYS A 132 -0.16 -20.36 24.88
N VAL A 133 -1.11 -19.69 25.51
CA VAL A 133 -1.24 -18.22 25.48
C VAL A 133 -1.40 -17.66 26.88
N ASP A 134 -0.91 -16.43 27.10
CA ASP A 134 -0.99 -15.72 28.37
C ASP A 134 -2.36 -15.03 28.56
N VAL A 135 -3.07 -14.73 27.47
CA VAL A 135 -4.34 -13.98 27.51
C VAL A 135 -5.21 -14.25 26.29
N PHE A 136 -6.50 -14.48 26.52
CA PHE A 136 -7.54 -14.47 25.48
C PHE A 136 -8.30 -13.14 25.52
N TYR A 137 -8.62 -12.59 24.36
CA TYR A 137 -9.47 -11.41 24.29
C TYR A 137 -10.24 -11.30 22.98
N VAL A 138 -11.38 -10.62 23.04
CA VAL A 138 -12.11 -10.16 21.86
C VAL A 138 -11.51 -8.82 21.43
N ALA A 139 -10.98 -8.75 20.21
CA ALA A 139 -10.52 -7.50 19.62
C ALA A 139 -11.74 -6.67 19.17
N PHE A 140 -12.17 -5.77 20.04
CA PHE A 140 -13.40 -5.01 19.87
C PHE A 140 -13.16 -3.70 19.12
N SER A 141 -14.02 -3.38 18.15
CA SER A 141 -13.91 -2.15 17.35
C SER A 141 -15.17 -1.27 17.38
N GLY A 142 -16.23 -1.70 18.09
CA GLY A 142 -17.55 -1.04 18.07
C GLY A 142 -18.29 -1.13 16.73
N GLY A 143 -17.82 -1.98 15.82
CA GLY A 143 -18.50 -2.30 14.57
C GLY A 143 -19.37 -3.54 14.68
N LYS A 144 -20.26 -3.73 13.69
CA LYS A 144 -21.22 -4.86 13.64
C LYS A 144 -20.56 -6.23 13.84
N ASP A 145 -19.40 -6.43 13.22
CA ASP A 145 -18.71 -7.73 13.23
C ASP A 145 -18.09 -8.01 14.61
N SER A 146 -17.55 -6.98 15.29
CA SER A 146 -17.00 -7.13 16.64
C SER A 146 -18.08 -7.31 17.72
N ILE A 147 -19.28 -6.77 17.50
CA ILE A 147 -20.44 -6.98 18.37
C ILE A 147 -20.88 -8.45 18.33
N VAL A 148 -21.03 -9.02 17.13
CA VAL A 148 -21.37 -10.43 16.97
C VAL A 148 -20.26 -11.33 17.51
N THR A 149 -19.00 -10.99 17.27
CA THR A 149 -17.87 -11.75 17.81
C THR A 149 -17.90 -11.79 19.34
N LEU A 150 -18.17 -10.66 20.00
CA LEU A 150 -18.29 -10.60 21.44
C LEU A 150 -19.45 -11.48 21.96
N ASP A 151 -20.64 -11.37 21.36
CA ASP A 151 -21.79 -12.19 21.76
C ASP A 151 -21.53 -13.69 21.55
N ILE A 152 -20.84 -14.10 20.48
CA ILE A 152 -20.46 -15.50 20.28
C ILE A 152 -19.45 -15.96 21.34
N VAL A 153 -18.42 -15.17 21.62
CA VAL A 153 -17.35 -15.55 22.55
C VAL A 153 -17.85 -15.61 23.99
N GLN A 154 -18.65 -14.65 24.45
CA GLN A 154 -19.23 -14.66 25.80
C GLN A 154 -20.15 -15.87 26.04
N ARG A 155 -20.82 -16.37 24.99
CA ARG A 155 -21.61 -17.61 25.06
C ARG A 155 -20.76 -18.87 25.05
N ALA A 156 -19.57 -18.81 24.45
CA ALA A 156 -18.68 -19.95 24.31
C ALA A 156 -17.79 -20.16 25.53
N LEU A 157 -17.34 -19.08 26.18
CA LEU A 157 -16.29 -19.10 27.20
C LEU A 157 -16.78 -18.51 28.52
N PRO A 158 -16.28 -19.00 29.68
CA PRO A 158 -16.52 -18.33 30.96
C PRO A 158 -16.01 -16.88 30.93
N HIS A 159 -16.77 -15.94 31.49
CA HIS A 159 -16.51 -14.50 31.42
C HIS A 159 -15.16 -14.07 32.01
N ASN A 160 -14.63 -14.82 32.97
CA ASN A 160 -13.31 -14.57 33.56
C ASN A 160 -12.13 -15.16 32.76
N LYS A 161 -12.39 -15.92 31.68
CA LYS A 161 -11.35 -16.56 30.85
C LYS A 161 -10.92 -15.74 29.64
N PHE A 162 -11.62 -14.66 29.33
CA PHE A 162 -11.25 -13.75 28.26
C PHE A 162 -11.44 -12.29 28.69
N LYS A 163 -10.92 -11.37 27.87
CA LYS A 163 -11.06 -9.93 28.03
C LYS A 163 -11.73 -9.33 26.81
N VAL A 164 -12.26 -8.12 26.93
CA VAL A 164 -12.62 -7.31 25.76
C VAL A 164 -11.56 -6.23 25.61
N LEU A 165 -10.92 -6.13 24.44
CA LEU A 165 -9.90 -5.13 24.18
C LEU A 165 -10.36 -4.17 23.08
N PHE A 166 -10.59 -2.92 23.44
CA PHE A 166 -10.85 -1.83 22.50
C PHE A 166 -9.55 -1.07 22.17
N GLY A 167 -9.22 -1.04 20.88
CA GLY A 167 -8.13 -0.22 20.35
C GLY A 167 -8.61 1.17 19.99
N ASP A 168 -8.53 2.11 20.92
CA ASP A 168 -8.91 3.51 20.72
C ASP A 168 -7.84 4.23 19.87
N THR A 169 -8.16 4.48 18.60
CA THR A 169 -7.28 5.22 17.71
C THR A 169 -7.37 6.74 17.87
N GLY A 170 -8.33 7.23 18.66
CA GLY A 170 -8.72 8.64 18.71
C GLY A 170 -9.43 9.14 17.44
N MET A 171 -9.55 8.32 16.39
CA MET A 171 -10.08 8.71 15.08
C MET A 171 -11.40 8.02 14.74
N GLU A 172 -11.99 7.27 15.68
CA GLU A 172 -13.24 6.55 15.48
C GLU A 172 -14.43 7.50 15.31
N PHE A 173 -15.53 6.98 14.79
CA PHE A 173 -16.80 7.71 14.77
C PHE A 173 -17.26 8.07 16.19
N PRO A 174 -17.88 9.25 16.40
CA PRO A 174 -18.55 9.57 17.66
C PRO A 174 -19.50 8.45 18.12
N ASP A 175 -20.32 7.93 17.19
CA ASP A 175 -21.25 6.82 17.44
C ASP A 175 -20.55 5.52 17.89
N THR A 176 -19.29 5.29 17.49
CA THR A 176 -18.49 4.15 17.95
C THR A 176 -18.18 4.25 19.44
N TYR A 177 -17.89 5.45 19.94
CA TYR A 177 -17.65 5.63 21.38
C TYR A 177 -18.92 5.38 22.19
N ASP A 178 -20.09 5.76 21.67
CA ASP A 178 -21.37 5.48 22.35
C ASP A 178 -21.62 3.97 22.47
N VAL A 179 -21.30 3.20 21.42
CA VAL A 179 -21.35 1.73 21.46
C VAL A 179 -20.32 1.17 22.44
N VAL A 180 -19.08 1.67 22.40
CA VAL A 180 -18.02 1.22 23.31
C VAL A 180 -18.39 1.45 24.76
N ASN A 181 -18.97 2.59 25.11
CA ASN A 181 -19.41 2.89 26.47
C ASN A 181 -20.48 1.90 26.93
N LYS A 182 -21.51 1.64 26.11
CA LYS A 182 -22.55 0.66 26.44
C LYS A 182 -22.00 -0.76 26.59
N ILE A 183 -21.04 -1.15 25.75
CA ILE A 183 -20.40 -2.46 25.85
C ILE A 183 -19.49 -2.55 27.07
N LYS A 184 -18.83 -1.45 27.45
CA LYS A 184 -18.07 -1.38 28.69
C LYS A 184 -18.97 -1.58 29.90
N ASP A 185 -20.11 -0.90 29.95
CA ASP A 185 -21.11 -1.07 31.02
C ASP A 185 -21.65 -2.51 31.06
N PHE A 186 -21.94 -3.10 29.90
CA PHE A 186 -22.31 -4.52 29.80
C PHE A 186 -21.21 -5.44 30.35
N CYS A 187 -19.96 -5.23 29.96
CA CYS A 187 -18.83 -6.04 30.41
C CYS A 187 -18.64 -5.92 31.93
N GLU A 188 -18.79 -4.73 32.51
CA GLU A 188 -18.74 -4.52 33.95
C GLU A 188 -19.83 -5.29 34.70
N ASN A 189 -21.08 -5.25 34.21
CA ASN A 189 -22.20 -5.98 34.79
C ASN A 189 -22.05 -7.51 34.69
N GLU A 190 -21.43 -7.99 33.62
CA GLU A 190 -21.20 -9.43 33.36
C GLU A 190 -19.86 -9.95 33.89
N GLU A 191 -19.11 -9.12 34.65
CA GLU A 191 -17.79 -9.43 35.19
C GLU A 191 -16.73 -9.82 34.12
N ILE A 192 -16.87 -9.27 32.91
CA ILE A 192 -15.89 -9.35 31.82
C ILE A 192 -14.97 -8.13 31.90
N GLU A 193 -13.68 -8.35 32.04
CA GLU A 193 -12.74 -7.22 32.12
C GLU A 193 -12.55 -6.56 30.73
N PHE A 194 -12.76 -5.24 30.70
CA PHE A 194 -12.67 -4.41 29.51
C PHE A 194 -11.39 -3.56 29.52
N LEU A 195 -10.53 -3.76 28.53
CA LEU A 195 -9.26 -3.07 28.35
C LEU A 195 -9.36 -2.05 27.22
N THR A 196 -8.83 -0.85 27.44
CA THR A 196 -8.70 0.18 26.40
C THR A 196 -7.23 0.48 26.16
N SER A 197 -6.76 0.27 24.92
CA SER A 197 -5.44 0.73 24.50
C SER A 197 -5.57 2.00 23.67
N LYS A 198 -4.77 3.02 23.98
CA LYS A 198 -4.72 4.30 23.25
C LYS A 198 -3.27 4.74 23.08
N SER A 199 -2.97 5.42 21.97
CA SER A 199 -1.70 6.14 21.78
C SER A 199 -1.60 7.32 22.75
N ASP A 200 -0.41 7.57 23.30
CA ASP A 200 -0.12 8.76 24.10
C ASP A 200 -0.09 10.04 23.24
N LEU A 201 0.04 9.89 21.92
CA LEU A 201 0.00 10.99 20.95
C LEU A 201 -1.41 11.16 20.41
N GLU A 202 -1.90 12.40 20.37
CA GLU A 202 -3.19 12.74 19.78
C GLU A 202 -3.16 12.69 18.24
N PRO A 203 -4.26 12.28 17.57
CA PRO A 203 -4.33 12.18 16.12
C PRO A 203 -3.96 13.49 15.40
N GLU A 204 -4.46 14.64 15.87
CA GLU A 204 -4.15 15.95 15.28
C GLU A 204 -2.64 16.21 15.24
N PHE A 205 -1.94 15.95 16.36
CA PHE A 205 -0.49 16.11 16.44
C PHE A 205 0.22 15.18 15.46
N THR A 206 -0.14 13.89 15.45
CA THR A 206 0.52 12.92 14.56
C THR A 206 0.27 13.24 13.08
N TRP A 207 -0.93 13.65 12.68
CA TRP A 207 -1.21 14.05 11.30
C TRP A 207 -0.40 15.28 10.87
N LYS A 208 -0.18 16.24 11.77
CA LYS A 208 0.68 17.41 11.51
C LYS A 208 2.18 17.05 11.43
N LYS A 209 2.63 16.03 12.16
CA LYS A 209 4.04 15.60 12.17
C LYS A 209 4.42 14.62 11.07
N PHE A 210 3.54 13.66 10.77
CA PHE A 210 3.75 12.68 9.71
C PHE A 210 3.24 13.17 8.34
N GLY A 211 2.25 14.07 8.33
CA GLY A 211 1.36 14.28 7.18
C GLY A 211 0.20 13.27 7.18
N PRO A 212 -0.89 13.54 6.43
CA PRO A 212 -2.03 12.64 6.34
C PRO A 212 -1.63 11.21 5.95
N PRO A 213 -2.25 10.17 6.52
CA PRO A 213 -2.03 8.79 6.10
C PRO A 213 -2.54 8.59 4.65
N ALA A 214 -1.87 7.70 3.94
CA ALA A 214 -2.11 7.43 2.51
C ALA A 214 -2.31 5.94 2.24
N GLN A 215 -2.70 5.57 1.02
CA GLN A 215 -2.92 4.16 0.66
C GLN A 215 -1.66 3.31 0.77
N THR A 216 -0.50 3.88 0.45
CA THR A 216 0.83 3.25 0.53
C THR A 216 1.62 3.66 1.77
N MET A 217 1.11 4.62 2.55
CA MET A 217 1.79 5.19 3.73
C MET A 217 0.86 5.14 4.95
N ARG A 218 0.67 3.95 5.52
CA ARG A 218 -0.31 3.65 6.60
C ARG A 218 0.29 3.66 8.00
N TRP A 219 1.09 4.69 8.31
CA TRP A 219 1.73 4.82 9.63
C TRP A 219 0.72 4.84 10.78
N CYS A 220 -0.50 5.36 10.55
CA CYS A 220 -1.52 5.55 11.59
C CYS A 220 -1.95 4.23 12.26
N CYS A 221 -2.06 3.13 11.51
CA CYS A 221 -2.38 1.82 12.10
C CYS A 221 -1.27 1.33 13.04
N SER A 222 0.00 1.57 12.69
CA SER A 222 1.12 1.18 13.56
C SER A 222 1.14 2.00 14.86
N VAL A 223 0.93 3.31 14.73
CA VAL A 223 1.05 4.28 15.85
C VAL A 223 -0.17 4.28 16.77
N HIS A 224 -1.38 4.29 16.21
CA HIS A 224 -2.62 4.47 16.97
C HIS A 224 -3.36 3.18 17.28
N LYS A 225 -2.96 2.05 16.68
CA LYS A 225 -3.64 0.76 16.88
C LYS A 225 -2.69 -0.31 17.38
N THR A 226 -1.74 -0.74 16.56
CA THR A 226 -0.90 -1.91 16.85
C THR A 226 0.04 -1.69 18.03
N ALA A 227 0.80 -0.60 18.06
CA ALA A 227 1.77 -0.36 19.13
C ALA A 227 1.12 -0.17 20.51
N PRO A 228 0.03 0.63 20.66
CA PRO A 228 -0.69 0.75 21.93
C PRO A 228 -1.22 -0.60 22.45
N GLN A 229 -1.77 -1.44 21.56
CA GLN A 229 -2.28 -2.76 21.93
C GLN A 229 -1.17 -3.67 22.47
N ILE A 230 -0.04 -3.76 21.75
CA ILE A 230 1.12 -4.56 22.17
C ILE A 230 1.64 -4.09 23.53
N ASN A 231 1.83 -2.78 23.69
CA ASN A 231 2.41 -2.22 24.90
C ASN A 231 1.47 -2.41 26.10
N LEU A 232 0.16 -2.24 25.92
CA LEU A 232 -0.83 -2.50 26.96
C LEU A 232 -0.83 -3.99 27.37
N LEU A 233 -0.87 -4.92 26.41
CA LEU A 233 -0.91 -6.35 26.72
C LEU A 233 0.37 -6.85 27.39
N ARG A 234 1.54 -6.33 27.00
CA ARG A 234 2.81 -6.61 27.70
C ARG A 234 2.79 -6.12 29.14
N LYS A 235 2.29 -4.91 29.37
CA LYS A 235 2.18 -4.34 30.71
C LYS A 235 1.18 -5.13 31.56
N TYR A 236 0.04 -5.48 30.99
CA TYR A 236 -1.02 -6.24 31.64
C TYR A 236 -0.56 -7.65 32.04
N THR A 237 0.09 -8.37 31.12
CA THR A 237 0.62 -9.73 31.37
C THR A 237 1.94 -9.73 32.15
N ASN A 238 2.53 -8.55 32.40
CA ASN A 238 3.88 -8.39 32.92
C ASN A 238 4.93 -9.25 32.16
N ASN A 239 4.73 -9.40 30.84
CA ASN A 239 5.54 -10.26 29.98
C ASN A 239 5.89 -9.55 28.65
N PRO A 240 7.16 -9.15 28.42
CA PRO A 240 7.55 -8.50 27.16
C PRO A 240 7.43 -9.44 25.95
N LYS A 241 7.39 -10.76 26.18
CA LYS A 241 7.24 -11.82 25.17
C LYS A 241 5.85 -12.44 25.20
N PHE A 242 4.83 -11.70 25.65
CA PHE A 242 3.48 -12.22 25.79
C PHE A 242 3.01 -12.92 24.50
N ARG A 243 2.19 -13.95 24.68
CA ARG A 243 1.44 -14.61 23.62
C ARG A 243 -0.04 -14.40 23.88
N GLY A 244 -0.71 -13.66 23.00
CA GLY A 244 -2.15 -13.43 23.11
C GLY A 244 -2.93 -14.27 22.10
N MET A 245 -4.19 -14.58 22.39
CA MET A 245 -5.17 -15.05 21.41
C MET A 245 -6.27 -14.00 21.27
N ALA A 246 -6.33 -13.37 20.10
CA ALA A 246 -7.37 -12.42 19.76
C ALA A 246 -8.49 -13.10 18.95
N PHE A 247 -9.71 -13.12 19.48
CA PHE A 247 -10.90 -13.37 18.67
C PHE A 247 -11.26 -12.10 17.91
N THR A 248 -11.35 -12.18 16.59
CA THR A 248 -11.57 -11.02 15.72
C THR A 248 -12.74 -11.25 14.76
N GLY A 249 -13.51 -10.19 14.49
CA GLY A 249 -14.66 -10.24 13.58
C GLY A 249 -14.29 -10.14 12.09
N VAL A 250 -13.22 -10.80 11.65
CA VAL A 250 -12.86 -10.87 10.22
C VAL A 250 -13.77 -11.89 9.54
N ARG A 251 -14.25 -11.57 8.35
CA ARG A 251 -15.05 -12.46 7.49
C ARG A 251 -14.37 -12.65 6.14
N GLY A 252 -14.43 -13.87 5.60
CA GLY A 252 -13.89 -14.18 4.27
C GLY A 252 -14.64 -13.40 3.17
N ASP A 253 -15.93 -13.16 3.39
CA ASP A 253 -16.82 -12.42 2.49
C ASP A 253 -16.45 -10.93 2.31
N GLU A 254 -15.57 -10.36 3.14
CA GLU A 254 -15.25 -8.93 3.08
C GLU A 254 -14.34 -8.54 1.89
N SER A 255 -13.57 -9.48 1.35
CA SER A 255 -12.68 -9.28 0.18
C SER A 255 -12.00 -10.58 -0.25
N ALA A 256 -11.59 -10.70 -1.52
CA ALA A 256 -10.86 -11.86 -2.05
C ALA A 256 -9.59 -12.22 -1.25
N SER A 257 -8.85 -11.24 -0.73
CA SER A 257 -7.67 -11.53 0.10
C SER A 257 -8.01 -12.07 1.49
N ARG A 258 -9.22 -11.80 2.00
CA ARG A 258 -9.67 -12.30 3.30
C ARG A 258 -10.28 -13.70 3.21
N SER A 259 -10.75 -14.12 2.03
CA SER A 259 -11.20 -15.51 1.83
C SER A 259 -10.06 -16.52 1.87
N GLU A 260 -8.81 -16.07 1.77
CA GLU A 260 -7.61 -16.91 1.89
C GLU A 260 -7.10 -17.03 3.34
N TYR A 261 -7.73 -16.34 4.30
CA TYR A 261 -7.26 -16.37 5.69
C TYR A 261 -7.52 -17.73 6.31
N GLU A 262 -6.56 -18.20 7.11
CA GLU A 262 -6.76 -19.39 7.96
C GLU A 262 -7.65 -19.05 9.15
N ALA A 263 -8.39 -20.03 9.68
CA ALA A 263 -9.24 -19.82 10.85
C ALA A 263 -8.47 -19.36 12.10
N VAL A 264 -7.20 -19.76 12.22
CA VAL A 264 -6.27 -19.31 13.25
C VAL A 264 -4.92 -18.98 12.60
N SER A 265 -4.42 -17.75 12.78
CA SER A 265 -3.10 -17.33 12.28
C SER A 265 -2.20 -16.83 13.40
N LEU A 266 -0.87 -16.86 13.22
CA LEU A 266 0.11 -16.40 14.23
C LEU A 266 0.97 -15.25 13.68
N GLY A 267 0.96 -14.12 14.37
CA GLY A 267 1.95 -13.06 14.18
C GLY A 267 1.77 -12.20 12.92
N GLU A 268 0.66 -12.33 12.19
CA GLU A 268 0.43 -11.60 10.94
C GLU A 268 0.27 -10.08 11.14
N LYS A 269 -0.57 -9.67 12.11
CA LYS A 269 -0.86 -8.24 12.38
C LYS A 269 -0.20 -7.70 13.64
N VAL A 270 -0.13 -8.55 14.66
CA VAL A 270 0.39 -8.22 15.98
C VAL A 270 1.37 -9.31 16.34
N ARG A 271 2.62 -8.92 16.60
CA ARG A 271 3.69 -9.87 16.85
C ARG A 271 3.48 -10.56 18.21
N GLY A 272 3.57 -11.89 18.21
CA GLY A 272 3.31 -12.71 19.40
C GLY A 272 1.82 -13.03 19.60
N GLN A 273 0.92 -12.52 18.76
CA GLN A 273 -0.51 -12.76 18.88
C GLN A 273 -0.97 -13.84 17.89
N TYR A 274 -1.71 -14.83 18.39
CA TYR A 274 -2.60 -15.66 17.59
C TYR A 274 -3.90 -14.90 17.31
N SER A 275 -4.43 -14.99 16.11
CA SER A 275 -5.74 -14.44 15.76
C SER A 275 -6.66 -15.58 15.38
N CYS A 276 -7.81 -15.69 16.05
CA CYS A 276 -8.90 -16.56 15.64
C CYS A 276 -9.96 -15.72 14.92
N HIS A 277 -10.51 -16.24 13.82
CA HIS A 277 -11.53 -15.59 13.00
C HIS A 277 -12.86 -16.37 13.06
N PRO A 278 -13.66 -16.29 14.15
CA PRO A 278 -14.88 -17.10 14.29
C PRO A 278 -15.90 -16.86 13.17
N LEU A 279 -15.96 -15.62 12.68
CA LEU A 279 -16.91 -15.19 11.66
C LEU A 279 -16.38 -15.36 10.23
N LEU A 280 -15.26 -16.07 10.03
CA LEU A 280 -14.63 -16.22 8.70
C LEU A 280 -15.63 -16.74 7.65
N GLU A 281 -16.47 -17.68 8.05
CA GLU A 281 -17.48 -18.34 7.20
C GLU A 281 -18.86 -17.67 7.22
N TRP A 282 -18.95 -16.45 7.79
CA TRP A 282 -20.18 -15.67 7.85
C TRP A 282 -20.18 -14.58 6.78
N ASN A 283 -21.33 -14.31 6.18
CA ASN A 283 -21.57 -13.18 5.29
C ASN A 283 -22.35 -12.04 5.99
N SER A 284 -22.65 -10.95 5.28
CA SER A 284 -23.40 -9.83 5.87
C SER A 284 -24.88 -10.08 6.10
N ALA A 285 -25.52 -10.92 5.30
CA ALA A 285 -26.91 -11.30 5.54
C ALA A 285 -27.05 -12.05 6.86
N GLU A 286 -26.26 -13.10 7.04
CA GLU A 286 -26.21 -13.90 8.28
C GLU A 286 -25.89 -13.01 9.49
N LEU A 287 -24.93 -12.11 9.36
CA LEU A 287 -24.54 -11.20 10.43
C LEU A 287 -25.68 -10.25 10.86
N PHE A 288 -26.38 -9.61 9.92
CA PHE A 288 -27.47 -8.69 10.27
C PHE A 288 -28.69 -9.44 10.80
N VAL A 289 -29.05 -10.59 10.22
CA VAL A 289 -30.14 -11.42 10.74
C VAL A 289 -29.81 -11.87 12.17
N TYR A 290 -28.56 -12.23 12.44
CA TYR A 290 -28.09 -12.55 13.80
C TYR A 290 -28.27 -11.39 14.77
N ILE A 291 -27.77 -10.21 14.40
CA ILE A 291 -27.90 -8.99 15.20
C ILE A 291 -29.36 -8.73 15.58
N TYR A 292 -30.28 -8.82 14.62
CA TYR A 292 -31.70 -8.62 14.88
C TYR A 292 -32.31 -9.74 15.74
N SER A 293 -31.94 -11.00 15.51
CA SER A 293 -32.46 -12.14 16.29
C SER A 293 -32.08 -12.10 17.77
N ARG A 294 -31.00 -11.40 18.08
CA ARG A 294 -30.40 -11.30 19.41
C ARG A 294 -30.56 -9.91 20.03
N ASP A 295 -31.28 -9.02 19.35
CA ASP A 295 -31.44 -7.61 19.72
C ASP A 295 -30.10 -6.93 20.09
N LEU A 296 -29.06 -7.21 19.29
CA LEU A 296 -27.73 -6.67 19.54
C LEU A 296 -27.67 -5.21 19.09
N ILE A 297 -26.88 -4.42 19.82
CA ILE A 297 -26.67 -3.01 19.49
C ILE A 297 -26.06 -2.83 18.10
N ILE A 298 -26.69 -1.95 17.31
CA ILE A 298 -26.18 -1.51 16.01
C ILE A 298 -25.58 -0.12 16.19
N ASN A 299 -24.34 0.06 15.73
CA ASN A 299 -23.69 1.36 15.67
C ASN A 299 -24.46 2.30 14.74
N GLU A 300 -24.84 3.49 15.23
CA GLU A 300 -25.64 4.47 14.49
C GLU A 300 -24.99 4.92 13.18
N ALA A 301 -23.67 4.77 13.02
CA ALA A 301 -22.98 5.06 11.77
C ALA A 301 -23.51 4.22 10.60
N TYR A 302 -23.96 2.98 10.84
CA TYR A 302 -24.58 2.13 9.82
C TYR A 302 -25.95 2.65 9.40
N LYS A 303 -26.73 3.25 10.31
CA LYS A 303 -28.02 3.87 10.00
C LYS A 303 -27.87 5.17 9.19
N LYS A 304 -26.68 5.77 9.24
CA LYS A 304 -26.28 6.97 8.48
C LYS A 304 -25.57 6.63 7.16
N GLY A 305 -25.74 5.41 6.64
CA GLY A 305 -25.26 4.99 5.32
C GLY A 305 -23.82 4.49 5.23
N ASN A 306 -23.09 4.38 6.35
CA ASN A 306 -21.73 3.85 6.33
C ASN A 306 -21.75 2.32 6.28
N SER A 307 -21.01 1.71 5.33
CA SER A 307 -20.87 0.24 5.27
C SER A 307 -19.91 -0.33 6.32
N ARG A 308 -19.04 0.51 6.91
CA ARG A 308 -18.09 0.12 7.97
C ARG A 308 -17.94 1.25 8.98
N ALA A 309 -17.98 0.90 10.27
CA ALA A 309 -17.58 1.75 11.38
C ALA A 309 -16.07 1.53 11.67
N GLY A 310 -15.28 2.60 11.60
CA GLY A 310 -13.83 2.63 11.76
C GLY A 310 -13.36 4.08 11.81
N CYS A 311 -12.20 4.43 11.25
CA CYS A 311 -11.74 5.82 11.32
C CYS A 311 -12.59 6.79 10.45
N LEU A 312 -12.76 8.03 10.92
CA LEU A 312 -13.43 9.14 10.23
C LEU A 312 -12.83 9.37 8.84
N VAL A 313 -11.53 9.72 8.75
CA VAL A 313 -10.84 10.02 7.48
C VAL A 313 -9.78 8.96 7.16
N CYS A 314 -10.22 7.81 6.64
CA CYS A 314 -9.34 6.71 6.25
C CYS A 314 -8.99 6.77 4.75
N PRO A 315 -7.70 6.67 4.34
CA PRO A 315 -7.32 6.68 2.92
C PRO A 315 -7.82 5.45 2.14
N LEU A 316 -8.26 4.40 2.84
CA LEU A 316 -8.84 3.19 2.24
C LEU A 316 -10.38 3.23 2.14
N ALA A 317 -11.02 4.29 2.66
CA ALA A 317 -12.46 4.44 2.53
C ALA A 317 -12.84 4.74 1.08
N ALA A 318 -13.90 4.09 0.60
CA ALA A 318 -14.55 4.40 -0.67
C ALA A 318 -15.03 5.86 -0.70
N ASN A 319 -15.00 6.48 -1.88
CA ASN A 319 -15.30 7.92 -2.03
C ASN A 319 -16.73 8.25 -1.59
N LYS A 320 -17.73 7.44 -1.97
CA LYS A 320 -19.12 7.61 -1.52
C LYS A 320 -19.24 7.59 0.01
N ASN A 321 -18.49 6.74 0.70
CA ASN A 321 -18.53 6.69 2.16
C ASN A 321 -18.03 8.00 2.77
N MET A 322 -17.07 8.69 2.15
CA MET A 322 -16.61 9.99 2.64
C MET A 322 -17.73 11.04 2.66
N PHE A 323 -18.67 10.99 1.71
CA PHE A 323 -19.83 11.88 1.69
C PHE A 323 -20.69 11.69 2.95
N PHE A 324 -21.11 10.47 3.26
CA PHE A 324 -21.92 10.18 4.46
C PHE A 324 -21.23 10.63 5.74
N LYS A 325 -19.90 10.47 5.80
CA LYS A 325 -19.12 10.90 6.95
C LYS A 325 -19.08 12.42 7.07
N GLU A 326 -18.88 13.15 5.98
CA GLU A 326 -18.86 14.61 6.00
C GLU A 326 -20.23 15.18 6.40
N GLN A 327 -21.32 14.61 5.86
CA GLN A 327 -22.68 15.05 6.20
C GLN A 327 -23.03 14.78 7.66
N SER A 328 -22.51 13.71 8.24
CA SER A 328 -22.88 13.29 9.61
C SER A 328 -21.91 13.75 10.71
N TYR A 329 -20.65 14.04 10.37
CA TYR A 329 -19.56 14.24 11.34
C TYR A 329 -18.58 15.37 10.97
N SER A 330 -19.00 16.35 10.16
CA SER A 330 -18.22 17.55 9.85
C SER A 330 -17.95 18.41 11.09
N SER A 331 -18.94 18.57 11.96
CA SER A 331 -18.79 19.26 13.24
C SER A 331 -19.30 18.39 14.38
N VAL A 332 -18.51 18.29 15.45
CA VAL A 332 -18.90 17.59 16.68
C VAL A 332 -18.87 18.63 17.81
N SER A 333 -19.97 18.78 18.52
CA SER A 333 -20.18 19.84 19.52
C SER A 333 -19.36 19.65 20.81
N ASP A 334 -18.79 18.47 21.03
CA ASP A 334 -18.08 18.08 22.25
C ASP A 334 -16.54 18.17 22.12
N GLY A 335 -16.03 18.74 21.02
CA GLY A 335 -14.60 18.92 20.77
C GLY A 335 -13.87 17.65 20.33
N ARG A 336 -14.57 16.54 20.09
CA ARG A 336 -13.97 15.33 19.50
C ARG A 336 -13.51 15.57 18.06
N PRO A 337 -12.56 14.76 17.55
CA PRO A 337 -12.15 14.80 16.16
C PRO A 337 -13.33 14.72 15.19
N SER A 338 -13.32 15.58 14.18
CA SER A 338 -14.35 15.65 13.13
C SER A 338 -13.73 15.43 11.75
N THR A 339 -14.54 15.17 10.73
CA THR A 339 -14.02 15.09 9.36
C THR A 339 -13.44 16.43 8.92
N THR A 340 -14.07 17.55 9.25
CA THR A 340 -13.57 18.89 8.94
C THR A 340 -12.21 19.16 9.57
N MET A 341 -11.95 18.71 10.80
CA MET A 341 -10.63 18.84 11.44
C MET A 341 -9.53 18.16 10.60
N PHE A 342 -9.73 16.89 10.21
CA PHE A 342 -8.76 16.17 9.40
C PHE A 342 -8.65 16.70 7.97
N ASN A 343 -9.77 17.11 7.36
CA ASN A 343 -9.79 17.74 6.04
C ASN A 343 -8.97 19.04 6.05
N LYS A 344 -9.07 19.84 7.11
CA LYS A 344 -8.25 21.04 7.28
C LYS A 344 -6.76 20.69 7.36
N ILE A 345 -6.37 19.69 8.15
CA ILE A 345 -4.96 19.26 8.22
C ILE A 345 -4.46 18.79 6.85
N ILE A 346 -5.28 18.08 6.08
CA ILE A 346 -4.94 17.66 4.70
C ILE A 346 -4.62 18.87 3.83
N LEU A 347 -5.44 19.91 3.88
CA LEU A 347 -5.26 21.13 3.09
C LEU A 347 -4.09 22.00 3.60
N ASP A 348 -3.87 22.06 4.91
CA ASP A 348 -2.78 22.83 5.50
C ASP A 348 -1.39 22.19 5.25
N THR A 349 -1.35 20.87 5.04
CA THR A 349 -0.11 20.12 4.91
C THR A 349 0.29 19.79 3.47
N THR A 350 -0.60 19.95 2.49
CA THR A 350 -0.28 19.64 1.09
C THR A 350 0.68 20.68 0.49
N SER A 351 1.64 20.22 -0.33
CA SER A 351 2.50 21.11 -1.13
C SER A 351 1.85 21.55 -2.45
N LYS A 352 0.68 21.00 -2.80
CA LYS A 352 -0.06 21.41 -4.01
C LYS A 352 -0.59 22.83 -3.85
N GLU A 353 -0.38 23.67 -4.86
CA GLU A 353 -1.00 24.98 -4.93
C GLU A 353 -2.50 24.84 -5.25
N LEU A 354 -3.35 25.09 -4.26
CA LEU A 354 -4.81 25.07 -4.39
C LEU A 354 -5.34 26.51 -4.42
N SER A 355 -5.19 27.16 -5.57
CA SER A 355 -5.44 28.61 -5.75
C SER A 355 -6.91 29.02 -5.83
N SER A 356 -7.85 28.07 -5.82
CA SER A 356 -9.29 28.34 -5.90
C SER A 356 -10.10 27.29 -5.13
N GLU A 357 -11.32 27.66 -4.74
CA GLU A 357 -12.27 26.73 -4.11
C GLU A 357 -12.58 25.53 -5.01
N ALA A 358 -12.65 25.74 -6.33
CA ALA A 358 -12.82 24.66 -7.30
C ALA A 358 -11.66 23.64 -7.24
N ALA A 359 -10.41 24.11 -7.16
CA ALA A 359 -9.24 23.25 -7.03
C ALA A 359 -9.21 22.49 -5.69
N ILE A 360 -9.65 23.12 -4.60
CA ILE A 360 -9.81 22.46 -3.30
C ILE A 360 -10.85 21.34 -3.40
N ASN A 361 -12.01 21.64 -4.00
CA ASN A 361 -13.09 20.67 -4.15
C ASN A 361 -12.66 19.48 -5.01
N GLU A 362 -12.00 19.73 -6.13
CA GLU A 362 -11.45 18.68 -6.99
C GLU A 362 -10.45 17.81 -6.21
N PHE A 363 -9.45 18.42 -5.56
CA PHE A 363 -8.45 17.71 -4.77
C PHE A 363 -9.08 16.83 -3.68
N MET A 364 -10.09 17.34 -2.97
CA MET A 364 -10.75 16.60 -1.91
C MET A 364 -11.68 15.50 -2.43
N ASN A 365 -12.30 15.70 -3.59
CA ASN A 365 -13.20 14.74 -4.21
C ASN A 365 -12.48 13.56 -4.86
N ILE A 366 -11.35 13.79 -5.51
CA ILE A 366 -10.49 12.72 -6.05
C ILE A 366 -9.68 12.03 -4.95
N GLY A 367 -9.65 12.60 -3.74
CA GLY A 367 -8.85 12.11 -2.63
C GLY A 367 -7.35 12.30 -2.87
N GLY A 368 -6.93 13.46 -3.38
CA GLY A 368 -5.57 13.68 -3.88
C GLY A 368 -4.46 13.45 -2.85
N TRP A 369 -4.73 13.57 -1.55
CA TRP A 369 -3.77 13.25 -0.49
C TRP A 369 -3.57 11.74 -0.32
N LYS A 370 -4.54 10.90 -0.70
CA LYS A 370 -4.49 9.43 -0.54
C LYS A 370 -3.36 8.79 -1.35
N ALA A 371 -2.89 9.46 -2.39
CA ALA A 371 -1.88 8.98 -3.33
C ALA A 371 -0.43 9.32 -2.93
N ARG A 372 -0.21 10.11 -1.86
CA ARG A 372 1.15 10.49 -1.44
C ARG A 372 1.99 9.24 -1.13
N ARG A 373 3.25 9.24 -1.57
CA ARG A 373 4.22 8.14 -1.36
C ARG A 373 5.42 8.55 -0.51
N SER A 374 5.64 9.84 -0.35
CA SER A 374 6.85 10.41 0.23
C SER A 374 6.58 11.80 0.80
N GLY A 375 7.57 12.48 1.37
CA GLY A 375 7.44 13.87 1.78
C GLY A 375 7.18 14.87 0.65
N LYS A 376 7.32 14.48 -0.63
CA LYS A 376 7.19 15.38 -1.80
C LYS A 376 5.88 16.17 -1.82
N GLU A 377 4.77 15.51 -1.45
CA GLU A 377 3.44 16.12 -1.44
C GLU A 377 3.14 16.91 -0.16
N LEU A 378 4.12 17.09 0.75
CA LEU A 378 3.95 17.79 2.02
C LEU A 378 4.74 19.11 2.04
N SER A 379 4.08 20.21 2.38
CA SER A 379 4.66 21.56 2.40
C SER A 379 5.78 21.76 3.42
N PHE A 380 5.85 20.91 4.45
CA PHE A 380 6.79 21.00 5.56
C PHE A 380 7.87 19.90 5.56
N ALA A 381 7.88 19.03 4.56
CA ALA A 381 8.85 17.93 4.50
C ALA A 381 10.27 18.45 4.22
N GLN A 382 11.22 18.03 5.05
CA GLN A 382 12.63 18.38 4.92
C GLN A 382 13.56 17.27 5.43
N ASN A 383 14.80 17.27 4.94
CA ASN A 383 15.84 16.35 5.38
C ASN A 383 16.50 16.88 6.65
N TYR A 384 16.47 16.13 7.75
CA TYR A 384 17.14 16.49 9.02
C TYR A 384 18.42 15.67 9.28
N SER A 385 18.72 14.72 8.40
CA SER A 385 19.93 13.91 8.41
C SER A 385 20.45 13.85 6.97
N VAL A 386 21.64 14.40 6.73
CA VAL A 386 22.27 14.43 5.41
C VAL A 386 23.51 13.54 5.46
N GLU A 387 23.58 12.58 4.56
CA GLU A 387 24.66 11.58 4.51
C GLU A 387 25.55 11.82 3.29
N SER A 388 26.86 11.67 3.47
CA SER A 388 27.83 11.65 2.37
C SER A 388 28.90 10.58 2.61
N PHE A 389 29.43 10.02 1.52
CA PHE A 389 30.47 9.01 1.57
C PHE A 389 31.51 9.32 0.50
N GLU A 390 32.72 9.66 0.92
CA GLU A 390 33.81 10.03 0.02
C GLU A 390 35.12 9.42 0.50
N LYS A 391 35.83 8.72 -0.39
CA LYS A 391 37.18 8.17 -0.15
C LYS A 391 37.29 7.34 1.15
N GLY A 392 36.28 6.52 1.44
CA GLY A 392 36.24 5.66 2.63
C GLY A 392 35.82 6.35 3.91
N ILE A 393 35.52 7.65 3.87
CA ILE A 393 35.01 8.43 5.00
C ILE A 393 33.51 8.58 4.85
N PHE A 394 32.77 8.08 5.85
CA PHE A 394 31.34 8.25 5.95
C PHE A 394 31.01 9.40 6.89
N LYS A 395 30.18 10.34 6.41
CA LYS A 395 29.74 11.50 7.18
C LYS A 395 28.22 11.53 7.27
N ILE A 396 27.71 11.87 8.45
CA ILE A 396 26.32 12.24 8.64
C ILE A 396 26.25 13.60 9.33
N GLN A 397 25.55 14.54 8.72
CA GLN A 397 25.18 15.81 9.33
C GLN A 397 23.77 15.68 9.92
N LEU A 398 23.68 15.84 11.23
CA LEU A 398 22.43 15.84 11.98
C LEU A 398 22.02 17.29 12.23
N LEU A 399 20.99 17.76 11.51
CA LEU A 399 20.53 19.15 11.58
C LEU A 399 19.66 19.43 12.81
N ARG A 400 19.15 18.38 13.45
CA ARG A 400 18.34 18.46 14.65
C ARG A 400 18.42 17.16 15.42
N GLU A 401 18.50 17.25 16.74
CA GLU A 401 18.37 16.13 17.66
C GLU A 401 17.08 16.28 18.47
N LEU A 402 16.13 15.35 18.32
CA LEU A 402 14.90 15.29 19.11
C LEU A 402 14.99 14.22 20.21
N THR A 403 15.71 13.13 19.95
CA THR A 403 15.96 12.06 20.91
C THR A 403 17.42 11.67 20.88
N SER A 404 17.96 11.23 22.01
CA SER A 404 19.40 11.03 22.15
C SER A 404 19.94 10.01 21.14
N TRP A 405 20.87 10.43 20.28
CA TRP A 405 21.59 9.50 19.39
C TRP A 405 22.41 8.49 20.19
N LYS A 406 22.86 8.87 21.41
CA LYS A 406 23.59 8.00 22.34
C LYS A 406 22.77 6.78 22.75
N GLU A 407 21.49 7.00 23.04
CA GLU A 407 20.57 5.91 23.36
C GLU A 407 20.36 5.00 22.15
N TRP A 408 20.07 5.57 20.99
CA TRP A 408 19.87 4.79 19.76
C TRP A 408 21.10 3.99 19.31
N LEU A 409 22.32 4.48 19.53
CA LEU A 409 23.55 3.73 19.25
C LEU A 409 23.61 2.38 19.97
N LYS A 410 23.01 2.25 21.16
CA LYS A 410 23.02 0.98 21.93
C LYS A 410 22.32 -0.16 21.20
N THR A 411 21.53 0.16 20.17
CA THR A 411 20.83 -0.82 19.33
C THR A 411 21.71 -1.47 18.27
N ILE A 412 22.89 -0.92 17.97
CA ILE A 412 23.72 -1.37 16.85
C ILE A 412 25.03 -2.03 17.30
N GLY A 413 25.59 -1.65 18.45
CA GLY A 413 26.85 -2.20 18.95
C GLY A 413 27.10 -1.90 20.43
N ASP A 414 28.23 -2.37 20.94
CA ASP A 414 28.73 -2.02 22.28
C ASP A 414 29.52 -0.72 22.21
N ILE A 415 29.30 0.18 23.16
CA ILE A 415 29.73 1.58 23.07
C ILE A 415 30.74 1.91 24.16
N THR A 416 31.84 2.52 23.76
CA THR A 416 32.82 3.13 24.67
C THR A 416 32.96 4.62 24.33
N TYR A 417 32.69 5.49 25.30
CA TYR A 417 32.96 6.93 25.16
C TYR A 417 34.41 7.19 25.51
N ILE A 418 35.23 7.56 24.52
CA ILE A 418 36.66 7.86 24.73
C ILE A 418 36.78 9.27 25.34
N ASP A 419 36.03 10.21 24.78
CA ASP A 419 35.87 11.58 25.25
C ASP A 419 34.51 12.14 24.75
N ASP A 420 34.24 13.42 25.00
CA ASP A 420 32.97 14.06 24.63
C ASP A 420 32.74 14.13 23.11
N MET A 421 33.79 14.02 22.29
CA MET A 421 33.77 14.19 20.84
C MET A 421 34.12 12.89 20.09
N THR A 422 34.43 11.81 20.80
CA THR A 422 34.88 10.55 20.20
C THR A 422 34.22 9.35 20.86
N VAL A 423 33.54 8.55 20.05
CA VAL A 423 32.85 7.33 20.47
C VAL A 423 33.36 6.14 19.68
N GLU A 424 33.71 5.07 20.38
CA GLU A 424 33.97 3.77 19.78
C GLU A 424 32.69 2.92 19.84
N VAL A 425 32.36 2.28 18.72
CA VAL A 425 31.28 1.31 18.59
C VAL A 425 31.86 0.00 18.11
N ILE A 426 31.78 -1.04 18.92
CA ILE A 426 32.10 -2.41 18.51
C ILE A 426 30.85 -2.99 17.85
N TYR A 427 30.91 -3.13 16.53
CA TYR A 427 29.82 -3.65 15.70
C TYR A 427 30.26 -4.95 15.04
N GLN A 428 29.61 -6.06 15.41
CA GLN A 428 29.96 -7.41 14.93
C GLN A 428 31.47 -7.69 15.05
N GLU A 429 32.03 -7.49 16.25
CA GLU A 429 33.45 -7.67 16.59
C GLU A 429 34.43 -6.69 15.91
N LYS A 430 33.95 -5.79 15.03
CA LYS A 430 34.76 -4.75 14.39
C LYS A 430 34.56 -3.39 15.08
N PRO A 431 35.64 -2.71 15.51
CA PRO A 431 35.53 -1.38 16.11
C PRO A 431 35.38 -0.30 15.03
N TYR A 432 34.49 0.66 15.29
CA TYR A 432 34.29 1.88 14.50
C TYR A 432 34.45 3.10 15.40
N ILE A 433 35.35 4.01 15.02
CA ILE A 433 35.56 5.27 15.74
C ILE A 433 34.74 6.36 15.06
N ILE A 434 33.79 6.92 15.80
CA ILE A 434 32.91 8.01 15.39
C ILE A 434 33.45 9.29 16.03
N LYS A 435 33.84 10.25 15.20
CA LYS A 435 34.25 11.60 15.64
C LYS A 435 33.11 12.58 15.41
N LEU A 436 32.85 13.42 16.41
CA LEU A 436 31.81 14.43 16.38
C LEU A 436 32.43 15.80 16.15
N TYR A 437 31.74 16.64 15.39
CA TYR A 437 32.07 18.05 15.21
C TYR A 437 30.78 18.86 15.33
N ASN A 438 30.70 19.66 16.40
CA ASN A 438 29.53 20.51 16.65
C ASN A 438 29.72 21.85 15.92
N ASN A 439 28.82 22.15 14.99
CA ASN A 439 28.69 23.47 14.37
C ASN A 439 27.46 24.20 14.94
N SER A 440 27.27 25.48 14.59
CA SER A 440 26.08 26.24 15.02
C SER A 440 24.77 25.64 14.51
N ASP A 441 24.81 25.01 13.32
CA ASP A 441 23.62 24.61 12.58
C ASP A 441 23.38 23.09 12.56
N PHE A 442 24.42 22.29 12.84
CA PHE A 442 24.35 20.84 12.81
C PHE A 442 25.49 20.19 13.60
N THR A 443 25.29 18.92 13.96
CA THR A 443 26.35 18.04 14.47
C THR A 443 26.82 17.12 13.34
N GLU A 444 28.10 17.15 13.00
CA GLU A 444 28.70 16.25 12.01
C GLU A 444 29.30 15.02 12.71
N PHE A 445 28.94 13.84 12.23
CA PHE A 445 29.52 12.57 12.65
C PHE A 445 30.39 12.04 11.52
N VAL A 446 31.66 11.77 11.81
CA VAL A 446 32.66 11.32 10.82
C VAL A 446 33.20 9.96 11.25
N VAL A 447 33.09 8.98 10.36
CA VAL A 447 33.56 7.61 10.58
C VAL A 447 34.46 7.19 9.43
N ASN A 448 35.64 6.66 9.73
CA ASN A 448 36.47 6.01 8.71
C ASN A 448 36.01 4.56 8.55
N ILE A 449 35.50 4.23 7.37
CA ILE A 449 34.96 2.91 7.04
C ILE A 449 36.03 2.00 6.41
N GLY A 450 37.09 2.58 5.81
CA GLY A 450 38.17 1.82 5.20
C GLY A 450 37.75 1.05 3.94
N THR A 451 37.70 -0.28 4.01
CA THR A 451 37.67 -1.22 2.87
C THR A 451 36.28 -1.62 2.36
N ASN A 452 35.21 -0.99 2.85
CA ASN A 452 33.83 -1.19 2.38
C ASN A 452 33.35 -2.67 2.35
N THR A 453 33.62 -3.41 3.43
CA THR A 453 33.19 -4.80 3.61
C THR A 453 31.68 -4.92 3.87
N LYS A 454 31.14 -6.15 3.88
CA LYS A 454 29.73 -6.41 4.24
C LYS A 454 29.35 -5.80 5.62
N THR A 455 30.22 -5.98 6.62
CA THR A 455 30.04 -5.40 7.96
C THR A 455 30.02 -3.88 7.94
N ASP A 456 30.84 -3.27 7.08
CA ASP A 456 30.88 -1.81 6.88
C ASP A 456 29.58 -1.26 6.30
N ILE A 457 29.05 -1.93 5.27
CA ILE A 457 27.78 -1.55 4.64
C ILE A 457 26.64 -1.62 5.66
N TYR A 458 26.59 -2.70 6.44
CA TYR A 458 25.57 -2.85 7.47
C TYR A 458 25.73 -1.85 8.61
N PHE A 459 26.95 -1.59 9.07
CA PHE A 459 27.21 -0.54 10.05
C PHE A 459 26.74 0.82 9.54
N MET A 460 27.09 1.22 8.32
CA MET A 460 26.64 2.48 7.73
C MET A 460 25.11 2.55 7.65
N SER A 461 24.44 1.48 7.21
CA SER A 461 22.97 1.41 7.13
C SER A 461 22.30 1.56 8.49
N ASP A 462 22.79 0.83 9.50
CA ASP A 462 22.26 0.88 10.85
C ASP A 462 22.55 2.24 11.52
N PHE A 463 23.72 2.81 11.27
CA PHE A 463 24.11 4.13 11.77
C PHE A 463 23.27 5.25 11.15
N LYS A 464 22.95 5.17 9.84
CA LYS A 464 21.95 6.05 9.21
C LYS A 464 20.60 5.95 9.92
N THR A 465 20.18 4.74 10.27
CA THR A 465 18.92 4.52 10.98
C THR A 465 18.94 5.11 12.39
N VAL A 466 20.03 4.96 13.14
CA VAL A 466 20.26 5.63 14.43
C VAL A 466 20.08 7.14 14.30
N MET A 467 20.71 7.76 13.30
CA MET A 467 20.63 9.21 13.09
C MET A 467 19.24 9.67 12.67
N ARG A 468 18.55 8.93 11.79
CA ARG A 468 17.14 9.23 11.45
C ARG A 468 16.23 9.12 12.66
N LYS A 469 16.43 8.12 13.55
CA LYS A 469 15.65 8.01 14.78
C LYS A 469 15.91 9.21 15.70
N SER A 470 17.17 9.60 15.89
CA SER A 470 17.52 10.78 16.66
C SER A 470 16.89 12.07 16.13
N ALA A 471 16.86 12.26 14.81
CA ALA A 471 16.38 13.50 14.18
C ALA A 471 14.84 13.62 14.05
N TYR A 472 14.15 12.49 13.91
CA TYR A 472 12.73 12.43 13.54
C TYR A 472 11.81 11.83 14.62
N CYS A 473 12.35 11.20 15.68
CA CYS A 473 11.50 10.56 16.68
C CYS A 473 10.59 11.58 17.39
N ILE A 474 9.30 11.27 17.40
CA ILE A 474 8.27 12.03 18.14
C ILE A 474 7.66 11.21 19.28
N GLY A 475 8.32 10.12 19.69
CA GLY A 475 7.81 9.22 20.72
C GLY A 475 6.62 8.38 20.28
N CYS A 476 6.53 7.92 19.02
CA CYS A 476 5.38 7.15 18.52
C CYS A 476 5.29 5.70 19.05
N ARG A 477 6.25 5.26 19.88
CA ARG A 477 6.32 3.95 20.57
C ARG A 477 6.27 2.69 19.72
N VAL A 478 6.27 2.80 18.39
CA VAL A 478 6.36 1.63 17.48
C VAL A 478 7.68 0.87 17.67
N CYS A 479 8.78 1.57 17.93
CA CYS A 479 10.08 0.91 18.18
C CYS A 479 10.07 0.08 19.47
N GLU A 480 9.37 0.57 20.51
CA GLU A 480 9.15 -0.14 21.77
C GLU A 480 8.28 -1.39 21.56
N ALA A 481 7.17 -1.26 20.83
CA ALA A 481 6.33 -2.40 20.46
C ALA A 481 7.11 -3.46 19.64
N ASN A 482 7.97 -3.01 18.71
CA ASN A 482 8.79 -3.90 17.89
C ASN A 482 9.93 -4.59 18.65
N CYS A 483 10.34 -4.08 19.82
CA CYS A 483 11.39 -4.68 20.65
C CYS A 483 10.87 -5.97 21.31
N PRO A 484 11.34 -7.17 20.92
CA PRO A 484 10.82 -8.42 21.48
C PRO A 484 11.26 -8.70 22.92
N ASN A 485 12.24 -7.96 23.42
CA ASN A 485 12.81 -8.18 24.75
C ASN A 485 12.41 -7.07 25.74
N GLY A 486 11.64 -6.07 25.30
CA GLY A 486 11.20 -4.97 26.18
C GLY A 486 12.31 -4.01 26.62
N TYR A 487 13.46 -3.98 25.94
CA TYR A 487 14.61 -3.13 26.31
C TYR A 487 14.55 -1.69 25.77
N ILE A 488 13.40 -1.25 25.26
CA ILE A 488 13.21 0.13 24.80
C ILE A 488 12.04 0.68 25.58
N THR A 489 12.24 1.78 26.29
CA THR A 489 11.20 2.53 26.97
C THR A 489 11.14 3.93 26.39
N MET A 490 9.94 4.40 26.08
CA MET A 490 9.71 5.77 25.60
C MET A 490 8.73 6.47 26.54
N GLU A 491 9.19 7.54 27.16
CA GLU A 491 8.41 8.39 28.05
C GLU A 491 8.59 9.84 27.60
N SER A 492 7.52 10.45 27.11
CA SER A 492 7.57 11.80 26.53
C SER A 492 8.62 11.88 25.39
N GLU A 493 9.39 12.97 25.31
CA GLU A 493 10.47 13.15 24.32
C GLU A 493 11.75 12.35 24.67
N ASN A 494 11.74 11.53 25.73
CA ASN A 494 12.89 10.75 26.15
C ASN A 494 12.77 9.30 25.68
N VAL A 495 13.89 8.77 25.16
CA VAL A 495 14.06 7.37 24.79
C VAL A 495 15.13 6.78 25.69
N HIS A 496 14.85 5.64 26.29
CA HIS A 496 15.83 4.86 27.05
C HIS A 496 15.97 3.46 26.46
N ILE A 497 17.22 3.05 26.23
CA ILE A 497 17.58 1.72 25.76
C ILE A 497 18.44 1.06 26.83
N ASP A 498 17.93 -0.06 27.36
CA ASP A 498 18.59 -0.84 28.40
C ASP A 498 19.92 -1.39 27.86
N ASN A 499 20.97 -1.36 28.69
CA ASN A 499 22.29 -1.89 28.34
C ASN A 499 22.27 -3.41 28.05
N LYS A 500 21.22 -4.13 28.50
CA LYS A 500 20.94 -5.53 28.15
C LYS A 500 20.42 -5.72 26.73
N CYS A 501 20.27 -4.65 25.95
CA CYS A 501 19.91 -4.72 24.53
C CYS A 501 20.79 -5.73 23.80
N VAL A 502 20.14 -6.71 23.16
CA VAL A 502 20.80 -7.78 22.39
C VAL A 502 21.05 -7.43 20.93
N LYS A 503 20.85 -6.15 20.56
CA LYS A 503 21.09 -5.64 19.20
C LYS A 503 20.41 -6.46 18.08
N CYS A 504 19.20 -6.95 18.34
CA CYS A 504 18.41 -7.74 17.38
C CYS A 504 17.86 -6.93 16.19
N LYS A 505 17.99 -5.59 16.23
CA LYS A 505 17.61 -4.64 15.18
C LYS A 505 16.15 -4.67 14.70
N LYS A 506 15.25 -5.38 15.37
CA LYS A 506 13.82 -5.37 15.04
C LYS A 506 13.15 -4.00 15.13
N CYS A 507 13.69 -3.11 15.97
CA CYS A 507 13.28 -1.71 16.01
C CYS A 507 13.76 -0.87 14.80
N HIS A 508 14.65 -1.41 13.95
CA HIS A 508 15.15 -0.79 12.71
C HIS A 508 14.41 -1.29 11.45
N GLU A 509 13.68 -2.42 11.54
CA GLU A 509 12.97 -3.05 10.40
C GLU A 509 11.87 -2.18 9.76
N VAL A 510 11.45 -1.11 10.43
CA VAL A 510 10.55 -0.12 9.82
C VAL A 510 11.19 0.41 8.54
N PHE A 511 10.45 0.44 7.44
CA PHE A 511 10.97 0.97 6.17
C PHE A 511 11.52 2.40 6.35
N HIS A 512 12.72 2.64 5.81
CA HIS A 512 13.52 3.85 6.04
C HIS A 512 13.97 4.11 7.51
N GLY A 513 13.84 3.12 8.39
CA GLY A 513 14.35 3.10 9.77
C GLY A 513 13.47 3.81 10.81
N CYS A 514 12.59 4.72 10.39
CA CYS A 514 11.66 5.45 11.26
C CYS A 514 10.40 5.83 10.47
N LEU A 515 9.21 5.64 11.04
CA LEU A 515 7.96 5.94 10.34
C LEU A 515 7.85 7.43 9.96
N VAL A 516 8.30 8.35 10.83
CA VAL A 516 8.26 9.80 10.55
C VAL A 516 9.25 10.13 9.44
N ALA A 517 10.49 9.63 9.54
CA ALA A 517 11.50 9.83 8.50
C ALA A 517 11.02 9.28 7.15
N ASN A 518 10.38 8.11 7.13
CA ASN A 518 9.79 7.53 5.94
C ASN A 518 8.68 8.41 5.34
N SER A 519 7.78 8.88 6.20
CA SER A 519 6.64 9.72 5.81
C SER A 519 7.06 11.06 5.19
N LEU A 520 8.17 11.63 5.68
CA LEU A 520 8.72 12.91 5.25
C LEU A 520 9.88 12.78 4.24
N ARG A 521 10.22 11.56 3.83
CA ARG A 521 11.36 11.29 2.94
C ARG A 521 11.19 12.05 1.64
N LEU A 522 12.13 12.93 1.31
CA LEU A 522 12.15 13.57 0.00
C LEU A 522 12.86 12.65 -1.02
N PRO A 523 12.41 12.60 -2.28
CA PRO A 523 13.13 11.90 -3.33
C PRO A 523 14.57 12.44 -3.43
N LYS A 524 15.57 11.55 -3.37
CA LYS A 524 16.99 11.93 -3.52
C LYS A 524 17.26 12.29 -4.97
N GLY A 525 17.14 13.58 -5.32
CA GLY A 525 17.38 14.05 -6.68
C GLY A 525 16.35 13.48 -7.64
N GLU A 526 15.51 14.33 -8.21
CA GLU A 526 14.66 13.89 -9.29
C GLU A 526 15.54 13.46 -10.49
N ASN A 527 15.74 12.16 -10.70
CA ASN A 527 15.59 11.69 -12.07
C ASN A 527 14.09 11.81 -12.35
N LYS A 528 13.65 13.02 -12.74
CA LYS A 528 12.29 13.27 -13.18
C LYS A 528 11.98 12.23 -14.25
N MET A 529 11.13 11.23 -13.95
CA MET A 529 10.32 10.63 -15.01
C MET A 529 9.62 11.82 -15.66
N GLY A 530 9.99 12.11 -16.91
CA GLY A 530 9.54 13.32 -17.59
C GLY A 530 8.10 13.11 -18.07
N SER A 531 7.62 13.99 -18.93
CA SER A 531 6.33 13.75 -19.58
C SER A 531 6.36 12.45 -20.40
N ILE A 532 5.20 11.80 -20.60
CA ILE A 532 5.09 10.54 -21.37
C ILE A 532 5.31 10.80 -22.87
N ASP A 533 5.15 12.03 -23.36
CA ASP A 533 5.38 12.41 -24.77
C ASP A 533 6.85 12.72 -25.10
N ARG A 534 7.80 11.96 -24.54
CA ARG A 534 9.26 12.20 -24.64
C ARG A 534 9.73 12.31 -26.10
N TYR A 535 9.23 11.45 -26.98
CA TYR A 535 9.68 11.35 -28.37
C TYR A 535 8.75 12.05 -29.39
N GLY A 536 7.73 12.77 -28.89
CA GLY A 536 6.76 13.49 -29.70
C GLY A 536 6.07 12.62 -30.75
N ASN A 537 5.44 13.22 -31.77
CA ASN A 537 4.72 12.46 -32.80
C ASN A 537 5.61 11.70 -33.79
N MET A 538 6.92 12.00 -33.82
CA MET A 538 7.84 11.40 -34.78
C MET A 538 8.41 10.08 -34.28
N GLY A 539 8.56 9.90 -32.95
CA GLY A 539 9.28 8.76 -32.40
C GLY A 539 10.76 8.80 -32.75
N ILE A 540 11.37 7.62 -32.87
CA ILE A 540 12.78 7.42 -33.21
C ILE A 540 12.87 6.45 -34.40
N GLU A 541 13.73 6.77 -35.35
CA GLU A 541 13.97 5.91 -36.51
C GLU A 541 15.30 5.15 -36.38
N TYR A 542 15.31 3.88 -36.81
CA TYR A 542 16.49 3.01 -36.81
C TYR A 542 17.71 3.67 -37.44
N LYS A 543 17.52 4.30 -38.61
CA LYS A 543 18.59 4.99 -39.34
C LYS A 543 19.24 6.13 -38.53
N TRP A 544 18.50 6.77 -37.62
CA TRP A 544 19.05 7.85 -36.78
C TRP A 544 20.02 7.28 -35.74
N VAL A 545 19.60 6.19 -35.08
CA VAL A 545 20.44 5.50 -34.09
C VAL A 545 21.64 4.86 -34.77
N LYS A 546 21.47 4.25 -35.95
CA LYS A 546 22.55 3.70 -36.76
C LYS A 546 23.63 4.73 -37.12
N GLN A 547 23.22 5.91 -37.61
CA GLN A 547 24.18 6.97 -37.92
C GLN A 547 24.92 7.48 -36.67
N TYR A 548 24.26 7.51 -35.51
CA TYR A 548 24.93 7.85 -34.25
C TYR A 548 25.92 6.77 -33.85
N PHE A 549 25.56 5.49 -33.90
CA PHE A 549 26.46 4.38 -33.61
C PHE A 549 27.67 4.30 -34.57
N GLU A 550 27.53 4.72 -35.83
CA GLU A 550 28.65 4.80 -36.78
C GLU A 550 29.64 5.94 -36.50
N LYS A 551 29.20 7.01 -35.84
CA LYS A 551 29.97 8.27 -35.69
C LYS A 551 30.26 8.67 -34.25
N GLY A 552 29.61 8.05 -33.26
CA GLY A 552 29.69 8.45 -31.86
C GLY A 552 29.37 9.94 -31.66
N ASP A 553 30.14 10.60 -30.81
CA ASP A 553 29.95 12.03 -30.51
C ASP A 553 30.17 12.95 -31.72
N ASP A 554 30.98 12.54 -32.71
CA ASP A 554 31.21 13.29 -33.96
C ASP A 554 29.94 13.40 -34.81
N PHE A 555 28.92 12.56 -34.53
CA PHE A 555 27.62 12.63 -35.18
C PHE A 555 27.05 14.05 -35.12
N TRP A 556 27.13 14.71 -33.97
CA TRP A 556 26.48 16.01 -33.71
C TRP A 556 27.07 17.17 -34.52
N ASP A 557 28.35 17.07 -34.88
CA ASP A 557 29.07 18.10 -35.63
C ASP A 557 29.19 17.75 -37.13
N SER A 558 28.81 16.53 -37.51
CA SER A 558 28.82 16.07 -38.90
C SER A 558 27.50 16.34 -39.65
N PRO A 559 27.50 16.48 -40.98
CA PRO A 559 26.26 16.49 -41.75
C PRO A 559 25.47 15.19 -41.55
N HIS A 560 24.31 15.27 -40.87
CA HIS A 560 23.48 14.11 -40.52
C HIS A 560 22.02 14.19 -41.03
N GLY A 561 21.63 15.28 -41.71
CA GLY A 561 20.34 15.40 -42.41
C GLY A 561 19.09 15.36 -41.50
N LEU A 562 19.26 15.50 -40.17
CA LEU A 562 18.15 15.50 -39.21
C LEU A 562 17.69 16.93 -38.94
N GLY A 563 16.38 17.16 -38.95
CA GLY A 563 15.79 18.43 -38.53
C GLY A 563 15.89 18.63 -37.01
N THR A 564 15.68 19.87 -36.54
CA THR A 564 15.84 20.26 -35.13
C THR A 564 15.07 19.37 -34.14
N ASN A 565 13.81 19.03 -34.44
CA ASN A 565 13.01 18.16 -33.58
C ASN A 565 13.50 16.70 -33.58
N MET A 566 13.98 16.19 -34.72
CA MET A 566 14.54 14.85 -34.82
C MET A 566 15.81 14.73 -33.96
N VAL A 567 16.69 15.76 -34.00
CA VAL A 567 17.88 15.84 -33.14
C VAL A 567 17.50 15.86 -31.66
N LYS A 568 16.47 16.65 -31.29
CA LYS A 568 15.96 16.70 -29.91
C LYS A 568 15.49 15.32 -29.42
N TYR A 569 14.69 14.61 -30.21
CA TYR A 569 14.16 13.30 -29.82
C TYR A 569 15.26 12.24 -29.78
N LEU A 570 16.18 12.24 -30.76
CA LEU A 570 17.33 11.33 -30.74
C LEU A 570 18.20 11.54 -29.50
N LYS A 571 18.54 12.79 -29.15
CA LYS A 571 19.28 13.09 -27.91
C LYS A 571 18.54 12.62 -26.66
N SER A 572 17.21 12.75 -26.64
CA SER A 572 16.39 12.30 -25.52
C SER A 572 16.41 10.78 -25.42
N PHE A 573 16.22 10.06 -26.53
CA PHE A 573 16.26 8.60 -26.59
C PHE A 573 17.63 8.03 -26.22
N LEU A 574 18.73 8.63 -26.70
CA LEU A 574 20.09 8.20 -26.36
C LEU A 574 20.42 8.41 -24.87
N ASN A 575 19.95 9.50 -24.26
CA ASN A 575 20.06 9.67 -22.80
C ASN A 575 19.15 8.68 -22.05
N ASP A 576 17.92 8.48 -22.51
CA ASP A 576 16.91 7.64 -21.85
C ASP A 576 17.27 6.14 -21.89
N SER A 577 17.98 5.72 -22.94
CA SER A 577 18.54 4.37 -23.07
C SER A 577 19.92 4.22 -22.41
N ASP A 578 20.43 5.28 -21.77
CA ASP A 578 21.74 5.37 -21.11
C ASP A 578 22.95 5.27 -22.06
N ILE A 579 22.77 5.40 -23.38
CA ILE A 579 23.90 5.47 -24.33
C ILE A 579 24.74 6.74 -24.09
N THR A 580 24.09 7.85 -23.77
CA THR A 580 24.76 9.11 -23.51
C THR A 580 24.43 9.67 -22.13
N THR A 581 25.35 10.42 -21.55
CA THR A 581 25.09 11.27 -20.39
C THR A 581 25.31 12.72 -20.80
N LYS A 582 24.26 13.55 -20.76
CA LYS A 582 24.32 14.95 -21.23
C LYS A 582 24.88 15.04 -22.66
N THR A 583 24.37 14.17 -23.55
CA THR A 583 24.70 14.12 -24.99
C THR A 583 26.14 13.73 -25.34
N LYS A 584 26.92 13.25 -24.37
CA LYS A 584 28.22 12.62 -24.62
C LYS A 584 28.12 11.13 -24.40
N LEU A 585 28.77 10.36 -25.25
CA LEU A 585 28.87 8.92 -25.11
C LEU A 585 29.43 8.58 -23.72
N ASN A 586 28.81 7.63 -23.05
CA ASN A 586 29.26 7.14 -21.74
C ASN A 586 29.71 5.66 -21.86
N TYR A 587 30.21 5.10 -20.77
CA TYR A 587 30.71 3.72 -20.73
C TYR A 587 29.67 2.66 -21.16
N PHE A 588 28.38 2.82 -20.79
CA PHE A 588 27.34 1.91 -21.28
C PHE A 588 27.15 2.05 -22.79
N GLY A 589 27.11 3.29 -23.28
CA GLY A 589 27.01 3.59 -24.71
C GLY A 589 28.16 3.01 -25.54
N GLU A 590 29.39 3.11 -25.05
CA GLU A 590 30.57 2.49 -25.68
C GLU A 590 30.39 0.98 -25.84
N LYS A 591 30.03 0.28 -24.75
CA LYS A 591 29.80 -1.17 -24.77
C LYS A 591 28.67 -1.59 -25.71
N VAL A 592 27.57 -0.84 -25.74
CA VAL A 592 26.44 -1.14 -26.65
C VAL A 592 26.79 -0.83 -28.11
N ILE A 593 27.61 0.19 -28.38
CA ILE A 593 28.12 0.47 -29.73
C ILE A 593 29.01 -0.69 -30.21
N ASP A 594 29.88 -1.22 -29.36
CA ASP A 594 30.78 -2.33 -29.70
C ASP A 594 30.01 -3.61 -30.09
N LEU A 595 28.86 -3.87 -29.44
CA LEU A 595 27.93 -4.95 -29.83
C LEU A 595 27.29 -4.71 -31.20
N GLY A 596 27.16 -3.45 -31.60
CA GLY A 596 26.66 -3.03 -32.89
C GLY A 596 25.15 -2.82 -32.94
N VAL A 597 24.72 -1.96 -33.86
CA VAL A 597 23.31 -1.57 -34.05
C VAL A 597 22.39 -2.70 -34.50
N GLU A 598 22.97 -3.69 -35.17
CA GLU A 598 22.21 -4.82 -35.74
C GLU A 598 21.98 -5.92 -34.69
N SER A 599 22.65 -5.87 -33.53
CA SER A 599 22.53 -6.85 -32.44
C SER A 599 21.22 -6.65 -31.66
N ILE A 600 20.52 -7.76 -31.41
CA ILE A 600 19.31 -7.76 -30.57
C ILE A 600 19.68 -7.40 -29.13
N GLU A 601 20.83 -7.88 -28.66
CA GLU A 601 21.36 -7.66 -27.32
C GLU A 601 21.56 -6.15 -27.06
N SER A 602 22.08 -5.40 -28.02
CA SER A 602 22.20 -3.94 -27.95
C SER A 602 20.85 -3.28 -27.65
N TRP A 603 19.81 -3.62 -28.41
CA TRP A 603 18.48 -3.06 -28.22
C TRP A 603 17.83 -3.55 -26.91
N ALA A 604 18.08 -4.79 -26.52
CA ALA A 604 17.53 -5.36 -25.30
C ALA A 604 18.13 -4.69 -24.04
N LEU A 605 19.44 -4.40 -24.04
CA LEU A 605 20.11 -3.62 -23.01
C LEU A 605 19.56 -2.18 -22.94
N MET A 606 19.39 -1.53 -24.09
CA MET A 606 18.76 -0.19 -24.16
C MET A 606 17.33 -0.21 -23.58
N ILE A 607 16.54 -1.24 -23.88
CA ILE A 607 15.18 -1.40 -23.35
C ILE A 607 15.19 -1.60 -21.84
N CYS A 608 16.16 -2.33 -21.28
CA CYS A 608 16.30 -2.46 -19.82
C CYS A 608 16.45 -1.10 -19.13
N ASN A 609 17.10 -0.12 -19.78
CA ASN A 609 17.22 1.24 -19.26
C ASN A 609 15.96 2.07 -19.57
N LEU A 610 15.43 1.98 -20.80
CA LEU A 610 14.21 2.68 -21.21
C LEU A 610 13.00 2.29 -20.36
N ALA A 611 12.94 1.08 -19.83
CA ALA A 611 11.88 0.61 -18.92
C ALA A 611 11.71 1.49 -17.67
N TYR A 612 12.72 2.30 -17.33
CA TYR A 612 12.71 3.25 -16.22
C TYR A 612 12.44 4.71 -16.66
N THR A 613 12.00 4.92 -17.90
CA THR A 613 11.68 6.24 -18.46
C THR A 613 10.18 6.35 -18.76
N SER A 614 9.63 7.56 -18.68
CA SER A 614 8.17 7.79 -18.65
C SER A 614 7.39 7.17 -19.81
N GLU A 615 7.90 7.25 -21.04
CA GLU A 615 7.19 6.74 -22.22
C GLU A 615 7.23 5.20 -22.28
N PHE A 616 8.41 4.57 -22.27
CA PHE A 616 8.54 3.11 -22.30
C PHE A 616 8.02 2.42 -21.04
N ASN A 617 8.16 3.03 -19.86
CA ASN A 617 7.58 2.53 -18.63
C ASN A 617 6.05 2.48 -18.72
N TRP A 618 5.41 3.54 -19.24
CA TRP A 618 3.97 3.53 -19.46
C TRP A 618 3.56 2.38 -20.37
N TRP A 619 4.25 2.18 -21.50
CA TRP A 619 3.98 1.08 -22.40
C TRP A 619 4.07 -0.28 -21.68
N ILE A 620 5.18 -0.53 -20.99
CA ILE A 620 5.45 -1.80 -20.30
C ILE A 620 4.44 -2.08 -19.17
N LYS A 621 4.05 -1.04 -18.41
CA LYS A 621 3.15 -1.18 -17.25
C LYS A 621 1.67 -1.26 -17.62
N ASN A 622 1.26 -0.69 -18.75
CA ASN A 622 -0.16 -0.56 -19.11
C ASN A 622 -0.60 -1.51 -20.22
N THR A 623 0.33 -2.12 -20.96
CA THR A 623 0.00 -3.10 -22.00
C THR A 623 0.33 -4.52 -21.53
N LYS A 624 -0.51 -5.49 -21.93
CA LYS A 624 -0.38 -6.89 -21.57
C LYS A 624 0.29 -7.67 -22.68
N GLN A 625 1.01 -8.72 -22.32
CA GLN A 625 1.59 -9.64 -23.28
C GLN A 625 0.53 -10.40 -24.07
N ASN A 626 0.83 -10.66 -25.34
CA ASN A 626 -0.04 -11.30 -26.33
C ASN A 626 -1.41 -10.61 -26.49
N CYS A 627 -1.48 -9.31 -26.21
CA CYS A 627 -2.67 -8.50 -26.41
C CYS A 627 -2.47 -7.51 -27.57
N THR A 628 -3.51 -7.39 -28.39
CA THR A 628 -3.56 -6.48 -29.55
C THR A 628 -4.36 -5.22 -29.19
N TYR A 629 -3.81 -4.07 -29.53
CA TYR A 629 -4.38 -2.75 -29.26
C TYR A 629 -4.61 -1.99 -30.56
N THR A 630 -5.76 -1.33 -30.68
CA THR A 630 -6.01 -0.34 -31.73
C THR A 630 -5.46 1.03 -31.29
N PRO A 631 -5.15 1.95 -32.23
CA PRO A 631 -4.79 3.33 -31.87
C PRO A 631 -5.79 3.98 -30.90
N ASP A 632 -7.09 3.81 -31.14
CA ASP A 632 -8.15 4.37 -30.29
C ASP A 632 -8.13 3.77 -28.88
N SER A 633 -7.86 2.46 -28.74
CA SER A 633 -7.74 1.84 -27.42
C SER A 633 -6.56 2.40 -26.62
N LEU A 634 -5.43 2.66 -27.27
CA LEU A 634 -4.27 3.27 -26.62
C LEU A 634 -4.53 4.73 -26.22
N LEU A 635 -5.24 5.49 -27.05
CA LEU A 635 -5.66 6.85 -26.71
C LEU A 635 -6.58 6.89 -25.48
N LEU A 636 -7.47 5.91 -25.35
CA LEU A 636 -8.34 5.77 -24.18
C LEU A 636 -7.56 5.36 -22.92
N MET A 637 -6.54 4.52 -23.07
CA MET A 637 -5.67 4.12 -21.95
C MET A 637 -4.81 5.27 -21.42
N LEU A 638 -4.52 6.29 -22.24
CA LEU A 638 -3.63 7.41 -21.89
C LEU A 638 -4.20 8.48 -20.94
N GLY A 639 -5.29 8.19 -20.19
CA GLY A 639 -5.83 9.02 -19.10
C GLY A 639 -6.42 10.37 -19.53
N ASP A 640 -7.56 10.79 -18.97
CA ASP A 640 -8.28 11.98 -19.46
C ASP A 640 -7.64 13.33 -19.11
N GLU A 641 -6.63 13.33 -18.24
CA GLU A 641 -5.84 14.50 -17.85
C GLU A 641 -4.89 14.97 -18.98
N MET A 642 -4.57 14.11 -19.95
CA MET A 642 -3.65 14.43 -21.05
C MET A 642 -4.36 15.07 -22.24
N SER A 643 -3.76 16.12 -22.82
CA SER A 643 -4.31 16.76 -24.02
C SER A 643 -4.42 15.78 -25.19
N LYS A 644 -5.47 15.94 -26.02
CA LYS A 644 -5.66 15.11 -27.23
C LYS A 644 -4.43 15.09 -28.13
N ASN A 645 -3.73 16.22 -28.25
CA ASN A 645 -2.50 16.31 -29.04
C ASN A 645 -1.36 15.48 -28.44
N SER A 646 -1.13 15.56 -27.12
CA SER A 646 -0.11 14.75 -26.43
C SER A 646 -0.41 13.26 -26.56
N LYS A 647 -1.66 12.83 -26.41
CA LYS A 647 -2.07 11.43 -26.61
C LYS A 647 -1.75 10.94 -28.04
N ASN A 648 -2.12 11.75 -29.04
CA ASN A 648 -1.82 11.45 -30.44
C ASN A 648 -0.32 11.38 -30.73
N HIS A 649 0.49 12.23 -30.08
CA HIS A 649 1.93 12.22 -30.21
C HIS A 649 2.51 10.89 -29.70
N ILE A 650 2.12 10.47 -28.49
CA ILE A 650 2.59 9.23 -27.86
C ILE A 650 2.23 8.00 -28.71
N VAL A 651 0.97 7.88 -29.15
CA VAL A 651 0.56 6.74 -29.99
C VAL A 651 1.31 6.75 -31.33
N SER A 652 1.57 7.93 -31.89
CA SER A 652 2.39 8.06 -33.10
C SER A 652 3.86 7.69 -32.87
N ALA A 653 4.40 8.00 -31.69
CA ALA A 653 5.76 7.63 -31.29
C ALA A 653 5.91 6.11 -31.25
N TYR A 654 5.05 5.40 -30.50
CA TYR A 654 5.07 3.93 -30.42
C TYR A 654 5.01 3.31 -31.81
N LYS A 655 4.05 3.73 -32.64
CA LYS A 655 3.94 3.30 -34.03
C LYS A 655 5.26 3.46 -34.78
N ASN A 656 5.86 4.65 -34.74
CA ASN A 656 7.04 4.93 -35.54
C ASN A 656 8.29 4.20 -35.02
N ILE A 657 8.47 4.15 -33.70
CA ILE A 657 9.56 3.43 -33.05
C ILE A 657 9.50 1.95 -33.41
N PHE A 658 8.36 1.30 -33.17
CA PHE A 658 8.25 -0.14 -33.33
C PHE A 658 8.21 -0.60 -34.79
N ILE A 659 7.71 0.23 -35.72
CA ILE A 659 7.80 -0.08 -37.16
C ILE A 659 9.23 0.15 -37.70
N SER A 660 9.91 1.19 -37.22
CA SER A 660 11.25 1.53 -37.73
C SER A 660 12.33 0.61 -37.19
N ILE A 661 12.27 0.29 -35.90
CA ILE A 661 13.27 -0.50 -35.17
C ILE A 661 12.71 -1.90 -34.95
N LYS A 662 12.88 -2.76 -35.96
CA LYS A 662 12.35 -4.13 -35.96
C LYS A 662 12.87 -4.96 -34.79
N GLN A 663 14.09 -4.71 -34.34
CA GLN A 663 14.67 -5.35 -33.18
C GLN A 663 13.83 -5.09 -31.92
N ILE A 664 13.33 -3.86 -31.72
CA ILE A 664 12.43 -3.55 -30.60
C ILE A 664 11.02 -4.08 -30.85
N GLY A 665 10.45 -3.78 -32.02
CA GLY A 665 9.05 -4.06 -32.33
C GLY A 665 8.74 -5.55 -32.53
N GLU A 666 9.44 -6.20 -33.46
CA GLU A 666 9.22 -7.58 -33.90
C GLU A 666 10.02 -8.60 -33.07
N GLU A 667 11.31 -8.36 -32.85
CA GLU A 667 12.21 -9.39 -32.29
C GLU A 667 12.12 -9.47 -30.76
N LEU A 668 12.22 -8.33 -30.06
CA LEU A 668 11.96 -8.22 -28.62
C LEU A 668 10.46 -8.26 -28.28
N GLY A 669 9.60 -8.14 -29.29
CA GLY A 669 8.16 -8.23 -29.14
C GLY A 669 7.51 -7.05 -28.43
N MET A 670 8.17 -5.89 -28.30
CA MET A 670 7.59 -4.74 -27.60
C MET A 670 6.34 -4.21 -28.31
N GLY A 671 6.19 -4.39 -29.62
CA GLY A 671 5.04 -3.89 -30.36
C GLY A 671 5.04 -4.28 -31.82
N VAL A 672 4.54 -5.47 -32.13
CA VAL A 672 4.34 -5.94 -33.51
C VAL A 672 3.20 -5.17 -34.14
N CYS A 673 3.51 -4.27 -35.08
CA CYS A 673 2.52 -3.40 -35.71
C CYS A 673 1.92 -4.04 -36.98
N ASP A 674 0.60 -4.07 -37.07
CA ASP A 674 -0.13 -4.20 -38.33
C ASP A 674 -0.41 -2.79 -38.88
N TYR A 675 0.09 -2.50 -40.07
CA TYR A 675 0.04 -1.14 -40.64
C TYR A 675 0.00 -1.13 -42.16
N GLU A 676 -0.54 -0.04 -42.70
CA GLU A 676 -0.55 0.25 -44.13
C GLU A 676 0.41 1.39 -44.46
N LEU A 677 1.04 1.29 -45.64
CA LEU A 677 1.82 2.38 -46.23
C LEU A 677 1.01 3.06 -47.33
N LYS A 678 0.63 4.32 -47.10
CA LYS A 678 -0.02 5.17 -48.12
C LYS A 678 0.80 6.46 -48.26
N ASN A 679 1.27 6.77 -49.47
CA ASN A 679 2.08 7.96 -49.76
C ASN A 679 3.27 8.14 -48.81
N ASN A 680 4.04 7.07 -48.55
CA ASN A 680 5.16 7.03 -47.59
C ASN A 680 4.81 7.40 -46.14
N LYS A 681 3.52 7.39 -45.77
CA LYS A 681 3.07 7.55 -44.38
C LYS A 681 2.60 6.20 -43.83
N ARG A 682 2.98 5.92 -42.58
CA ARG A 682 2.59 4.74 -41.81
C ARG A 682 1.23 4.98 -41.15
N TYR A 683 0.25 4.15 -41.47
CA TYR A 683 -1.08 4.13 -40.86
C TYR A 683 -1.21 2.86 -40.02
N LEU A 684 -1.30 3.02 -38.70
CA LEU A 684 -1.37 1.89 -37.78
C LEU A 684 -2.81 1.37 -37.73
N ASN A 685 -2.99 0.08 -37.98
CA ASN A 685 -4.26 -0.61 -37.76
C ASN A 685 -4.30 -1.13 -36.32
N THR A 686 -3.29 -1.91 -35.93
CA THR A 686 -3.15 -2.46 -34.58
C THR A 686 -1.69 -2.63 -34.19
N ILE A 687 -1.44 -2.76 -32.89
CA ILE A 687 -0.13 -3.06 -32.32
C ILE A 687 -0.28 -4.17 -31.27
N THR A 688 0.54 -5.20 -31.36
CA THR A 688 0.47 -6.38 -30.48
C THR A 688 1.76 -6.48 -29.69
N ARG A 689 1.66 -6.45 -28.36
CA ARG A 689 2.82 -6.76 -27.50
C ARG A 689 2.96 -8.27 -27.38
N SER A 690 4.17 -8.80 -27.53
CA SER A 690 4.48 -10.23 -27.58
C SER A 690 5.75 -10.56 -26.81
N ASN A 691 5.97 -11.85 -26.57
CA ASN A 691 7.12 -12.31 -25.77
C ASN A 691 8.41 -12.35 -26.59
N TRP A 692 9.55 -12.03 -25.96
CA TRP A 692 10.86 -12.26 -26.57
C TRP A 692 11.15 -13.77 -26.63
N LYS A 693 11.22 -14.33 -27.84
CA LYS A 693 11.26 -15.79 -28.04
C LYS A 693 12.58 -16.44 -27.60
N ASN A 694 13.71 -15.77 -27.86
CA ASN A 694 15.06 -16.27 -27.61
C ASN A 694 15.86 -15.24 -26.81
N PRO A 695 15.55 -15.05 -25.50
CA PRO A 695 16.24 -14.09 -24.67
C PRO A 695 17.71 -14.48 -24.44
N ASP A 696 18.62 -13.52 -24.61
CA ASP A 696 20.01 -13.68 -24.20
C ASP A 696 20.09 -13.67 -22.66
N PRO A 697 20.60 -14.74 -22.02
CA PRO A 697 20.69 -14.82 -20.56
C PRO A 697 21.44 -13.66 -19.91
N ARG A 698 22.48 -13.12 -20.55
CA ARG A 698 23.30 -12.00 -20.02
C ARG A 698 22.49 -10.71 -19.94
N VAL A 699 21.57 -10.48 -20.89
CA VAL A 699 20.65 -9.34 -20.84
C VAL A 699 19.66 -9.50 -19.69
N ILE A 700 19.15 -10.72 -19.47
CA ILE A 700 18.26 -10.99 -18.34
C ILE A 700 19.01 -10.78 -17.02
N LEU A 701 20.27 -11.20 -16.93
CA LEU A 701 21.12 -10.91 -15.78
C LEU A 701 21.28 -9.40 -15.55
N TYR A 702 21.58 -8.63 -16.60
CA TYR A 702 21.67 -7.16 -16.53
C TYR A 702 20.35 -6.56 -16.00
N SER A 703 19.22 -7.00 -16.55
CA SER A 703 17.89 -6.56 -16.14
C SER A 703 17.56 -6.89 -14.68
N LEU A 704 17.98 -8.06 -14.18
CA LEU A 704 17.83 -8.44 -12.77
C LEU A 704 18.63 -7.53 -11.84
N TYR A 705 19.87 -7.17 -12.22
CA TYR A 705 20.66 -6.19 -11.46
C TYR A 705 20.02 -4.80 -11.48
N LYS A 706 19.52 -4.34 -12.63
CA LYS A 706 18.74 -3.08 -12.71
C LYS A 706 17.51 -3.12 -11.80
N PHE A 707 16.75 -4.21 -11.84
CA PHE A 707 15.58 -4.40 -10.96
C PHE A 707 15.98 -4.30 -9.47
N ALA A 708 17.06 -4.97 -9.06
CA ALA A 708 17.56 -4.95 -7.69
C ALA A 708 18.00 -3.55 -7.24
N GLU A 709 18.78 -2.84 -8.07
CA GLU A 709 19.26 -1.48 -7.82
C GLU A 709 18.10 -0.49 -7.65
N TYR A 710 17.10 -0.56 -8.54
CA TYR A 710 15.91 0.30 -8.43
C TYR A 710 15.02 -0.06 -7.25
N CYS A 711 15.01 -1.32 -6.80
CA CYS A 711 14.31 -1.75 -5.59
C CYS A 711 15.08 -1.43 -4.28
N GLY A 712 16.07 -0.55 -4.32
CA GLY A 712 16.85 -0.15 -3.14
C GLY A 712 17.85 -1.21 -2.71
N ASP A 713 18.59 -1.77 -3.68
CA ASP A 713 19.65 -2.77 -3.50
C ASP A 713 19.12 -4.12 -2.95
N TYR A 714 17.93 -4.52 -3.43
CA TYR A 714 17.27 -5.77 -3.04
C TYR A 714 17.73 -6.94 -3.91
N TYR A 715 18.83 -7.59 -3.54
CA TYR A 715 19.51 -8.65 -4.32
C TYR A 715 19.02 -10.10 -4.08
N GLN A 716 17.98 -10.29 -3.26
CA GLN A 716 17.40 -11.60 -2.99
C GLN A 716 15.89 -11.55 -3.19
N PHE A 717 15.37 -12.33 -4.13
CA PHE A 717 13.94 -12.37 -4.44
C PHE A 717 13.56 -13.73 -5.04
N THR A 718 12.28 -14.07 -4.97
CA THR A 718 11.73 -15.29 -5.57
C THR A 718 11.37 -15.08 -7.05
N LEU A 719 11.40 -16.13 -7.87
CA LEU A 719 10.86 -16.07 -9.23
C LEU A 719 9.36 -15.72 -9.24
N THR A 720 8.60 -16.22 -8.27
CA THR A 720 7.18 -15.87 -8.04
C THR A 720 7.00 -14.36 -7.90
N ARG A 721 7.92 -13.68 -7.20
CA ARG A 721 7.90 -12.21 -7.06
C ARG A 721 8.13 -11.51 -8.40
N LEU A 722 9.03 -12.00 -9.24
CA LEU A 722 9.28 -11.41 -10.56
C LEU A 722 8.08 -11.61 -11.50
N LEU A 723 7.43 -12.77 -11.45
CA LEU A 723 6.25 -13.09 -12.26
C LEU A 723 4.98 -12.34 -11.81
N ASN A 724 4.92 -11.88 -10.55
CA ASN A 724 3.78 -11.12 -10.06
C ASN A 724 3.91 -9.62 -10.39
N HIS A 725 3.27 -9.21 -11.48
CA HIS A 725 3.26 -7.83 -11.99
C HIS A 725 2.21 -6.93 -11.29
N GLU A 726 1.37 -7.48 -10.41
CA GLU A 726 0.37 -6.70 -9.64
C GLU A 726 1.00 -6.00 -8.42
N ILE A 727 2.19 -6.44 -8.00
CA ILE A 727 2.93 -5.84 -6.89
C ILE A 727 3.72 -4.63 -7.41
N ASP A 728 3.33 -3.43 -6.96
CA ASP A 728 4.02 -2.18 -7.29
C ASP A 728 5.46 -2.18 -6.75
N SER A 729 6.46 -2.13 -7.64
CA SER A 729 7.89 -2.02 -7.32
C SER A 729 8.52 -0.84 -8.04
N ASP A 730 9.49 -0.22 -7.38
CA ASP A 730 10.36 0.80 -7.98
C ASP A 730 11.18 0.22 -9.16
N GLY A 731 11.53 -1.07 -9.09
CA GLY A 731 12.11 -1.87 -10.16
C GLY A 731 11.07 -2.42 -11.16
N VAL A 732 11.41 -2.53 -12.45
CA VAL A 732 10.64 -3.27 -13.47
C VAL A 732 11.34 -4.60 -13.75
N SER A 733 10.64 -5.72 -13.56
CA SER A 733 11.25 -7.05 -13.65
C SER A 733 11.50 -7.47 -15.11
N PRO A 734 12.50 -8.33 -15.39
CA PRO A 734 12.73 -8.84 -16.76
C PRO A 734 11.53 -9.59 -17.34
N THR A 735 10.77 -10.29 -16.49
CA THR A 735 9.52 -10.98 -16.84
C THR A 735 8.45 -10.01 -17.31
N GLU A 736 8.35 -8.83 -16.69
CA GLU A 736 7.43 -7.78 -17.08
C GLU A 736 7.90 -7.01 -18.32
N ILE A 737 9.20 -6.77 -18.46
CA ILE A 737 9.79 -6.11 -19.64
C ILE A 737 9.59 -6.99 -20.89
N PHE A 738 10.08 -8.23 -20.84
CA PHE A 738 10.23 -9.11 -22.01
C PHE A 738 9.14 -10.19 -22.14
N GLY A 739 8.21 -10.29 -21.18
CA GLY A 739 7.11 -11.26 -21.24
C GLY A 739 7.53 -12.71 -21.05
N LEU A 740 8.52 -12.95 -20.19
CA LEU A 740 9.07 -14.28 -19.96
C LEU A 740 8.20 -15.04 -18.96
N ASP A 741 7.86 -16.30 -19.29
CA ASP A 741 7.13 -17.18 -18.40
C ASP A 741 8.06 -17.91 -17.39
N ARG A 742 7.45 -18.70 -16.50
CA ARG A 742 8.18 -19.43 -15.45
C ARG A 742 9.19 -20.43 -16.06
N GLU A 743 8.79 -21.20 -17.06
CA GLU A 743 9.64 -22.24 -17.64
C GLU A 743 10.87 -21.63 -18.32
N GLN A 744 10.65 -20.56 -19.09
CA GLN A 744 11.74 -19.79 -19.71
C GLN A 744 12.69 -19.21 -18.66
N MET A 745 12.15 -18.58 -17.61
CA MET A 745 12.97 -17.99 -16.55
C MET A 745 13.75 -19.03 -15.76
N GLU A 746 13.16 -20.16 -15.38
CA GLU A 746 13.88 -21.22 -14.66
C GLU A 746 15.05 -21.76 -15.48
N LYS A 747 14.85 -21.98 -16.78
CA LYS A 747 15.91 -22.41 -17.69
C LYS A 747 17.05 -21.38 -17.78
N ILE A 748 16.70 -20.10 -17.92
CA ILE A 748 17.68 -19.00 -17.99
C ILE A 748 18.44 -18.88 -16.66
N LEU A 749 17.74 -18.86 -15.54
CA LEU A 749 18.32 -18.68 -14.21
C LEU A 749 19.20 -19.85 -13.78
N ASN A 750 18.82 -21.08 -14.12
CA ASN A 750 19.69 -22.25 -13.92
C ASN A 750 20.95 -22.16 -14.78
N GLY A 751 20.81 -21.80 -16.06
CA GLY A 751 21.96 -21.59 -16.95
C GLY A 751 22.91 -20.49 -16.46
N LEU A 752 22.36 -19.36 -16.01
CA LEU A 752 23.13 -18.26 -15.44
C LEU A 752 23.84 -18.66 -14.14
N SER A 753 23.18 -19.44 -13.28
CA SER A 753 23.79 -19.91 -12.02
C SER A 753 24.95 -20.87 -12.24
N ILE A 754 24.92 -21.61 -13.35
CA ILE A 754 26.01 -22.53 -13.75
C ILE A 754 27.15 -21.76 -14.43
N ASN A 755 26.82 -20.87 -15.36
CA ASN A 755 27.81 -20.21 -16.22
C ASN A 755 28.43 -18.95 -15.59
N TYR A 756 27.70 -18.27 -14.70
CA TYR A 756 28.11 -17.03 -14.04
C TYR A 756 27.83 -17.05 -12.52
N PRO A 757 28.35 -18.07 -11.77
CA PRO A 757 28.12 -18.21 -10.33
C PRO A 757 28.65 -17.02 -9.48
N GLU A 758 29.56 -16.24 -10.04
CA GLU A 758 30.10 -14.99 -9.52
C GLU A 758 29.14 -13.79 -9.65
N PHE A 759 27.99 -13.96 -10.33
CA PHE A 759 26.93 -12.96 -10.41
C PHE A 759 25.60 -13.43 -9.82
N ILE A 760 25.26 -14.71 -9.88
CA ILE A 760 23.93 -15.17 -9.50
C ILE A 760 23.91 -16.62 -9.03
N ALA A 761 23.01 -16.91 -8.10
CA ALA A 761 22.64 -18.27 -7.70
C ALA A 761 21.11 -18.37 -7.66
N ALA A 762 20.56 -19.41 -8.27
CA ALA A 762 19.14 -19.73 -8.28
C ALA A 762 18.91 -21.18 -7.86
N SER A 763 17.79 -21.45 -7.17
CA SER A 763 17.41 -22.78 -6.71
C SER A 763 15.89 -22.98 -6.83
N PHE A 764 15.50 -24.07 -7.50
CA PHE A 764 14.11 -24.41 -7.82
C PHE A 764 13.73 -25.82 -7.34
N THR A 765 13.84 -26.09 -6.03
CA THR A 765 13.55 -27.41 -5.44
C THR A 765 12.60 -27.29 -4.25
N LEU A 766 11.66 -28.25 -4.08
CA LEU A 766 10.83 -28.41 -2.88
C LEU A 766 10.10 -27.11 -2.46
N ASP A 767 9.30 -26.54 -3.37
CA ASP A 767 8.52 -25.30 -3.16
C ASP A 767 9.34 -24.01 -2.92
N LEU A 768 10.66 -24.04 -3.16
CA LEU A 768 11.53 -22.86 -3.16
C LEU A 768 11.86 -22.43 -4.59
N ASP A 769 11.75 -21.13 -4.89
CA ASP A 769 12.12 -20.54 -6.18
C ASP A 769 13.00 -19.29 -6.02
N ASN A 770 14.03 -19.43 -5.17
CA ASN A 770 14.88 -18.33 -4.74
C ASN A 770 15.90 -17.94 -5.81
N ILE A 771 16.08 -16.63 -5.99
CA ILE A 771 17.10 -16.00 -6.82
C ILE A 771 17.93 -15.08 -5.92
N THR A 772 19.25 -15.27 -5.94
CA THR A 772 20.20 -14.45 -5.18
C THR A 772 21.24 -13.90 -6.14
N LEU A 773 21.23 -12.59 -6.35
CA LEU A 773 22.29 -11.86 -7.03
C LEU A 773 23.44 -11.58 -6.05
N ARG A 774 24.66 -11.43 -6.57
CA ARG A 774 25.82 -11.04 -5.78
C ARG A 774 25.80 -9.54 -5.52
N ASN A 775 25.80 -9.15 -4.25
CA ASN A 775 25.62 -7.76 -3.83
C ASN A 775 26.88 -6.90 -3.97
N ASP A 776 28.03 -7.48 -4.31
CA ASP A 776 29.27 -6.82 -4.67
C ASP A 776 29.38 -6.53 -6.18
N LYS A 777 28.36 -6.92 -6.95
CA LYS A 777 28.23 -6.66 -8.38
C LYS A 777 27.08 -5.69 -8.65
N THR A 778 27.15 -5.03 -9.79
CA THR A 778 26.16 -4.07 -10.29
C THR A 778 25.78 -4.42 -11.72
N SER A 779 24.75 -3.76 -12.26
CA SER A 779 24.40 -3.90 -13.68
C SER A 779 25.57 -3.51 -14.58
N LYS A 780 26.45 -2.61 -14.13
CA LYS A 780 27.66 -2.23 -14.88
C LYS A 780 28.67 -3.37 -14.98
N ASP A 781 28.83 -4.17 -13.94
CA ASP A 781 29.75 -5.32 -13.96
C ASP A 781 29.27 -6.40 -14.93
N VAL A 782 27.95 -6.54 -15.11
CA VAL A 782 27.36 -7.48 -16.09
C VAL A 782 27.71 -7.09 -17.52
N LEU A 783 27.95 -5.80 -17.80
CA LEU A 783 28.32 -5.33 -19.15
C LEU A 783 29.67 -5.89 -19.62
N GLU A 784 30.54 -6.31 -18.71
CA GLU A 784 31.82 -6.94 -19.05
C GLU A 784 31.67 -8.39 -19.55
N LEU A 785 30.44 -8.94 -19.55
CA LEU A 785 30.12 -10.26 -20.11
C LEU A 785 29.77 -10.21 -21.61
N PHE A 786 29.71 -9.03 -22.19
CA PHE A 786 29.29 -8.77 -23.57
C PHE A 786 30.43 -8.62 -24.57
#